data_AF-A0A3D5PFQ9-F1
#
_entry.id   AF-A0A3D5PFQ9-F1
#
_cell.length_a   1.000
_cell.length_b   1.000
_cell.length_c   1.000
_cell.angle_alpha   90.00
_cell.angle_beta   90.00
_cell.angle_gamma   90.00
#
_symmetry.space_group_name_H-M   'P 1'
#
loop_
_entity.id
_entity.type
_entity.pdbx_description
1 polymer ?
#
loop_
_entity_poly.entity_id
_entity_poly.type
_entity_poly.pdbx_seq_one_letter_code
_entity_poly.pdbx_strand_id
1 'polypeptide(L)'
;MKKLRLTRLLAVILALIMVLPLFAACKKKTYDNEKDQLVVGLEEPDGVFNSFFATSGNDTTVAGTVAASMISMDKNAKIVCGPEYPSVALDFMSKVTYDPNNPNSTTVQDGVTYTDYYFVLKNKVKFSDGTPLTMKDVLFTYYVYLDTSYIGSSTMYSTDIIGLQAYRTQTEDENAQENLDNQMMQSAVQRRSALVEAYKDIKLNDYNDNLTAAGLKDEMTVTVDADGVRHYSLKSAMRDKIREQYPATEDTEYEKGLDLAADYEYVAQTFYEELETDYSNNMGAWDTDDLRDLILNDTQMFLYAEGFIQDELNDQGQWRPSKDHQYRDWTDDRKDEAIRMVFTNKMPVEFESIVTEWATAMTVLEQFKAEAYTFYLDANKGNVPNIKGITWNKQWLADDPASVYLDTDMLPDSEILNKEAKTITITNDNGVTTTYPLAEYDANGNVVSGYEVIKIRINEVDPKAVYNFSISPMPMHIYSQQEQINEWDGLTNFGVKMGDVNFMADMRKITIPVGAGVYQASNAAGTVTGSALKYEDFYTGSSVYFVRNEYFYTLFSGWDPATQTEIYKKRDMSKPDEFAYVTCSEEDAKSNNAKIKRYHYYVINSMKMYSSLLAGSMHYAAPSAKQDTINDLNTNKKVRKEFDYITVDNLGYGYIGINAGQKGLENVHVRRAIAHAIDLDLFLNYYPGGLASIIYRGMSSVSWAYPEGLTEAYYPYDKTETKSKIKSELDLAVADNYLTTDGDTYYYGGKPLKLTFTISGDTQDHPAYQVLYNAAEILNNNFGTDITVKTDISALRKLATGSLQVWAAAWSSTVDPDMYQVWHKDSKATSVWNWGYREILNDSNANLFSFERGVIDTLSDYIEEARTMLEQNARAVIYEMALEQVMELCVEIPTYQRKNLYVFNKNVIDADTLLTSEDPNSVQQVTPYQDPMSRVWEVSFVNQD
;
A
#
# COMPACT_ATOMS: atom_id res chain seq x y z
N MET A 1 50.12 9.67 8.20
CA MET A 1 49.43 10.62 9.11
C MET A 1 48.98 11.95 8.48
N LYS A 2 49.72 12.57 7.55
CA LYS A 2 49.28 13.83 6.90
C LYS A 2 48.15 13.66 5.85
N LYS A 3 48.13 12.55 5.08
CA LYS A 3 47.05 12.25 4.13
C LYS A 3 45.70 12.00 4.81
N LEU A 4 45.65 11.16 5.86
CA LEU A 4 44.42 10.87 6.61
C LEU A 4 43.78 12.12 7.27
N ARG A 5 44.60 13.09 7.69
CA ARG A 5 44.08 14.37 8.23
C ARG A 5 43.53 15.26 7.13
N LEU A 6 44.10 15.23 5.92
CA LEU A 6 43.62 16.01 4.79
C LEU A 6 42.31 15.43 4.23
N THR A 7 42.15 14.11 4.17
CA THR A 7 40.89 13.46 3.75
C THR A 7 39.78 13.65 4.77
N ARG A 8 40.07 13.60 6.08
CA ARG A 8 39.08 13.96 7.13
C ARG A 8 38.75 15.45 7.11
N LEU A 9 39.71 16.33 6.82
CA LEU A 9 39.44 17.76 6.67
C LEU A 9 38.61 18.05 5.41
N LEU A 10 38.86 17.37 4.29
CA LEU A 10 38.06 17.47 3.05
C LEU A 10 36.66 16.88 3.22
N ALA A 11 36.51 15.77 3.94
CA ALA A 11 35.19 15.21 4.27
C ALA A 11 34.41 16.10 5.25
N VAL A 12 35.08 16.73 6.22
CA VAL A 12 34.46 17.73 7.11
C VAL A 12 34.15 19.02 6.37
N ILE A 13 34.96 19.44 5.39
CA ILE A 13 34.70 20.60 4.54
C ILE A 13 33.58 20.30 3.53
N LEU A 14 33.49 19.09 2.96
CA LEU A 14 32.36 18.67 2.12
C LEU A 14 31.08 18.50 2.93
N ALA A 15 31.15 17.95 4.15
CA ALA A 15 30.02 17.91 5.07
C ALA A 15 29.60 19.33 5.50
N LEU A 16 30.56 20.24 5.73
CA LEU A 16 30.27 21.65 5.98
C LEU A 16 29.69 22.34 4.74
N ILE A 17 30.12 22.01 3.52
CA ILE A 17 29.60 22.59 2.26
C ILE A 17 28.22 22.04 1.90
N MET A 18 27.94 20.76 2.19
CA MET A 18 26.58 20.18 2.11
C MET A 18 25.66 20.69 3.24
N VAL A 19 26.23 21.19 4.34
CA VAL A 19 25.52 21.88 5.42
C VAL A 19 25.52 23.41 5.23
N LEU A 20 26.20 23.97 4.23
CA LEU A 20 26.29 25.43 4.05
C LEU A 20 25.03 26.09 3.47
N PRO A 21 24.03 25.40 2.87
CA PRO A 21 22.69 25.97 2.75
C PRO A 21 21.96 26.07 4.11
N LEU A 22 22.33 25.27 5.12
CA LEU A 22 21.68 25.23 6.44
C LEU A 22 22.06 26.41 7.37
N PHE A 23 22.95 27.32 6.95
CA PHE A 23 23.30 28.52 7.73
C PHE A 23 22.98 29.84 7.03
N ALA A 24 22.05 29.83 6.08
CA ALA A 24 21.39 31.05 5.57
C ALA A 24 19.99 31.27 6.17
N ALA A 25 19.61 30.57 7.24
CA ALA A 25 18.49 30.95 8.09
C ALA A 25 18.87 32.13 9.00
N CYS A 26 19.28 33.26 8.41
CA CYS A 26 19.02 34.53 9.08
C CYS A 26 17.50 34.62 9.19
N LYS A 27 16.94 34.42 10.41
CA LYS A 27 15.50 34.51 10.71
C LYS A 27 14.86 35.61 9.87
N LYS A 28 14.24 35.20 8.75
CA LYS A 28 13.67 36.13 7.78
C LYS A 28 12.50 36.78 8.50
N LYS A 29 12.46 38.11 8.51
CA LYS A 29 11.40 38.85 9.23
C LYS A 29 10.07 38.85 8.48
N THR A 30 10.11 38.59 7.17
CA THR A 30 8.96 38.66 6.25
C THR A 30 9.07 37.53 5.25
N TYR A 31 8.02 36.74 5.10
CA TYR A 31 7.92 35.67 4.13
C TYR A 31 7.01 36.11 2.97
N ASP A 32 7.23 35.58 1.78
CA ASP A 32 6.57 35.97 0.52
C ASP A 32 6.10 34.70 -0.19
N ASN A 33 4.78 34.57 -0.34
CA ASN A 33 4.13 33.41 -0.94
C ASN A 33 4.64 33.08 -2.37
N GLU A 34 5.13 34.06 -3.14
CA GLU A 34 5.61 33.84 -4.51
C GLU A 34 7.10 33.53 -4.59
N LYS A 35 7.89 33.80 -3.54
CA LYS A 35 9.36 33.69 -3.57
C LYS A 35 9.93 32.65 -2.62
N ASP A 36 9.35 32.52 -1.43
CA ASP A 36 9.84 31.63 -0.39
C ASP A 36 9.27 30.22 -0.54
N GLN A 37 9.92 29.25 0.12
CA GLN A 37 9.54 27.85 0.06
C GLN A 37 8.90 27.41 1.37
N LEU A 38 7.74 26.76 1.30
CA LEU A 38 7.21 26.00 2.42
C LEU A 38 7.99 24.68 2.51
N VAL A 39 8.39 24.32 3.74
CA VAL A 39 9.21 23.13 4.00
C VAL A 39 8.48 22.29 5.03
N VAL A 40 8.10 21.09 4.62
CA VAL A 40 7.29 20.15 5.41
C VAL A 40 8.12 18.92 5.72
N GLY A 41 8.20 18.49 6.98
CA GLY A 41 8.88 17.24 7.34
C GLY A 41 8.13 16.02 6.78
N LEU A 42 8.87 15.08 6.21
CA LEU A 42 8.36 13.78 5.77
C LEU A 42 9.31 12.69 6.29
N GLU A 43 8.79 11.54 6.68
CA GLU A 43 9.64 10.38 6.98
C GLU A 43 10.21 9.78 5.68
N GLU A 44 11.16 8.85 5.80
CA GLU A 44 11.83 8.25 4.64
C GLU A 44 10.83 7.50 3.74
N PRO A 45 10.71 7.89 2.45
CA PRO A 45 9.90 7.16 1.47
C PRO A 45 10.71 6.03 0.80
N ASP A 46 10.02 5.07 0.16
CA ASP A 46 10.70 4.05 -0.65
C ASP A 46 11.16 4.62 -2.01
N GLY A 47 10.62 5.77 -2.43
CA GLY A 47 10.99 6.46 -3.66
C GLY A 47 10.15 6.06 -4.88
N VAL A 48 9.11 5.24 -4.67
CA VAL A 48 8.18 4.82 -5.74
C VAL A 48 7.02 5.81 -5.78
N PHE A 49 7.26 7.02 -6.29
CA PHE A 49 6.26 8.10 -6.32
C PHE A 49 5.22 7.98 -7.44
N ASN A 50 4.99 6.79 -7.98
CA ASN A 50 4.02 6.57 -9.05
C ASN A 50 2.60 6.46 -8.49
N SER A 51 1.66 7.27 -9.00
CA SER A 51 0.27 7.30 -8.49
C SER A 51 -0.49 5.98 -8.56
N PHE A 52 -0.11 5.04 -9.45
CA PHE A 52 -0.72 3.72 -9.55
C PHE A 52 -0.08 2.66 -8.63
N PHE A 53 1.20 2.85 -8.27
CA PHE A 53 2.03 1.81 -7.67
C PHE A 53 2.73 2.22 -6.36
N ALA A 54 2.50 3.43 -5.87
CA ALA A 54 2.96 3.86 -4.54
C ALA A 54 2.30 2.99 -3.46
N THR A 55 3.10 2.34 -2.63
CA THR A 55 2.63 1.43 -1.58
C THR A 55 2.94 1.92 -0.17
N SER A 56 4.04 2.66 0.03
CA SER A 56 4.37 3.24 1.34
C SER A 56 3.53 4.50 1.59
N GLY A 57 3.13 4.73 2.84
CA GLY A 57 2.33 5.93 3.20
C GLY A 57 3.04 7.25 2.84
N ASN A 58 4.38 7.28 2.89
CA ASN A 58 5.18 8.46 2.52
C ASN A 58 5.21 8.65 1.00
N ASP A 59 5.31 7.58 0.20
CA ASP A 59 5.20 7.68 -1.26
C ASP A 59 3.80 8.14 -1.68
N THR A 60 2.75 7.61 -1.05
CA THR A 60 1.36 8.01 -1.31
C THR A 60 1.12 9.47 -0.95
N THR A 61 1.78 9.99 0.10
CA THR A 61 1.76 11.43 0.45
C THR A 61 2.39 12.28 -0.66
N VAL A 62 3.51 11.84 -1.23
CA VAL A 62 4.18 12.50 -2.35
C VAL A 62 3.31 12.45 -3.62
N ALA A 63 2.79 11.29 -3.99
CA ALA A 63 1.91 11.12 -5.16
C ALA A 63 0.59 11.88 -5.00
N GLY A 64 -0.01 11.86 -3.80
CA GLY A 64 -1.25 12.58 -3.48
C GLY A 64 -1.11 14.10 -3.58
N THR A 65 0.10 14.64 -3.46
CA THR A 65 0.38 16.08 -3.61
C THR A 65 0.08 16.60 -5.03
N VAL A 66 0.18 15.73 -6.04
CA VAL A 66 -0.08 16.06 -7.45
C VAL A 66 -1.40 15.49 -7.99
N ALA A 67 -2.11 14.67 -7.22
CA ALA A 67 -3.32 14.00 -7.64
C ALA A 67 -4.59 14.79 -7.25
N ALA A 68 -5.67 14.59 -7.99
CA ALA A 68 -7.01 15.07 -7.63
C ALA A 68 -8.01 13.93 -7.85
N SER A 69 -8.80 13.63 -6.82
CA SER A 69 -9.76 12.53 -6.84
C SER A 69 -11.09 12.90 -7.50
N MET A 70 -11.81 11.88 -7.99
CA MET A 70 -13.17 11.99 -8.53
C MET A 70 -14.09 12.70 -7.55
N ILE A 71 -14.04 12.33 -6.27
CA ILE A 71 -14.75 12.99 -5.17
C ILE A 71 -13.77 13.34 -4.05
N SER A 72 -14.16 14.28 -3.21
CA SER A 72 -13.41 14.68 -2.02
C SER A 72 -14.13 14.21 -0.76
N MET A 73 -13.53 14.44 0.41
CA MET A 73 -14.11 14.09 1.70
C MET A 73 -14.10 15.31 2.61
N ASP A 74 -15.20 15.50 3.33
CA ASP A 74 -15.28 16.53 4.35
C ASP A 74 -14.66 16.06 5.68
N LYS A 75 -14.72 16.93 6.69
CA LYS A 75 -14.18 16.69 8.04
C LYS A 75 -14.79 15.48 8.75
N ASN A 76 -15.98 15.04 8.35
CA ASN A 76 -16.69 13.88 8.89
C ASN A 76 -16.52 12.64 8.00
N ALA A 77 -15.58 12.69 7.06
CA ALA A 77 -15.37 11.65 6.04
C ALA A 77 -16.59 11.40 5.15
N LYS A 78 -17.51 12.37 5.06
CA LYS A 78 -18.61 12.31 4.09
C LYS A 78 -18.08 12.68 2.72
N ILE A 79 -18.54 11.95 1.71
CA ILE A 79 -18.29 12.25 0.31
C ILE A 79 -18.84 13.63 -0.04
N VAL A 80 -17.98 14.44 -0.67
CA VAL A 80 -18.34 15.75 -1.19
C VAL A 80 -17.77 15.96 -2.59
N CYS A 81 -18.57 16.56 -3.46
CA CYS A 81 -18.19 17.00 -4.79
C CYS A 81 -19.01 18.26 -5.11
N GLY A 82 -18.71 18.92 -6.22
CA GLY A 82 -19.35 20.19 -6.56
C GLY A 82 -18.36 21.29 -6.88
N PRO A 83 -18.85 22.45 -7.32
CA PRO A 83 -18.00 23.56 -7.72
C PRO A 83 -17.26 24.21 -6.53
N GLU A 84 -17.68 23.94 -5.29
CA GLU A 84 -17.02 24.41 -4.07
C GLU A 84 -15.86 23.50 -3.60
N TYR A 85 -15.76 22.28 -4.13
CA TYR A 85 -14.78 21.29 -3.68
C TYR A 85 -13.74 21.00 -4.77
N PRO A 86 -12.47 20.76 -4.40
CA PRO A 86 -11.42 20.39 -5.35
C PRO A 86 -11.52 18.92 -5.78
N SER A 87 -12.67 18.55 -6.35
CA SER A 87 -12.99 17.23 -6.91
C SER A 87 -13.04 17.29 -8.44
N VAL A 88 -12.78 16.18 -9.13
CA VAL A 88 -12.99 16.09 -10.58
C VAL A 88 -14.47 16.01 -10.93
N ALA A 89 -15.27 15.32 -10.12
CA ALA A 89 -16.72 15.28 -10.28
C ALA A 89 -17.35 16.61 -9.84
N LEU A 90 -18.27 17.09 -10.66
CA LEU A 90 -19.21 18.16 -10.38
C LEU A 90 -20.39 17.66 -9.56
N ASP A 91 -20.89 16.47 -9.84
CA ASP A 91 -22.03 15.90 -9.14
C ASP A 91 -21.91 14.38 -9.10
N PHE A 92 -22.56 13.77 -8.11
CA PHE A 92 -22.50 12.35 -7.83
C PHE A 92 -23.86 11.84 -7.37
N MET A 93 -24.23 10.63 -7.81
CA MET A 93 -25.42 9.91 -7.35
C MET A 93 -25.14 8.42 -7.33
N SER A 94 -25.47 7.77 -6.22
CA SER A 94 -25.65 6.32 -6.17
C SER A 94 -27.13 5.97 -6.10
N LYS A 95 -27.58 5.00 -6.88
CA LYS A 95 -28.97 4.51 -6.87
C LYS A 95 -29.00 2.99 -6.76
N VAL A 96 -29.60 2.50 -5.68
CA VAL A 96 -29.92 1.07 -5.51
C VAL A 96 -31.26 0.79 -6.18
N THR A 97 -31.29 -0.21 -7.07
CA THR A 97 -32.53 -0.77 -7.61
C THR A 97 -32.70 -2.18 -7.06
N TYR A 98 -33.62 -2.34 -6.11
CA TYR A 98 -33.88 -3.63 -5.45
C TYR A 98 -34.57 -4.65 -6.35
N ASP A 99 -35.56 -4.21 -7.13
CA ASP A 99 -36.22 -5.03 -8.14
C ASP A 99 -36.69 -4.11 -9.29
N PRO A 100 -36.13 -4.25 -10.50
CA PRO A 100 -36.52 -3.42 -11.65
C PRO A 100 -37.99 -3.59 -12.04
N ASN A 101 -38.64 -4.71 -11.67
CA ASN A 101 -40.06 -4.98 -11.94
C ASN A 101 -40.99 -4.56 -10.78
N ASN A 102 -40.44 -4.20 -9.62
CA ASN A 102 -41.21 -3.78 -8.45
C ASN A 102 -40.58 -2.55 -7.77
N PRO A 103 -41.02 -1.33 -8.12
CA PRO A 103 -40.50 -0.09 -7.55
C PRO A 103 -40.68 0.09 -6.04
N ASN A 104 -41.52 -0.73 -5.39
CA ASN A 104 -41.72 -0.69 -3.94
C ASN A 104 -40.81 -1.69 -3.20
N SER A 105 -39.97 -2.43 -3.91
CA SER A 105 -38.99 -3.33 -3.30
C SER A 105 -37.96 -2.51 -2.52
N THR A 106 -37.61 -2.99 -1.32
CA THR A 106 -36.70 -2.31 -0.38
C THR A 106 -35.65 -3.25 0.21
N THR A 107 -35.57 -4.48 -0.29
CA THR A 107 -34.70 -5.54 0.21
C THR A 107 -33.83 -6.07 -0.92
N VAL A 108 -32.56 -6.33 -0.63
CA VAL A 108 -31.62 -6.94 -1.58
C VAL A 108 -32.12 -8.33 -1.99
N GLN A 109 -32.03 -8.63 -3.28
CA GLN A 109 -32.43 -9.89 -3.90
C GLN A 109 -31.32 -10.35 -4.84
N ASP A 110 -30.78 -11.54 -4.57
CA ASP A 110 -29.73 -12.17 -5.35
C ASP A 110 -30.11 -12.30 -6.83
N GLY A 111 -29.17 -11.94 -7.71
CA GLY A 111 -29.34 -11.90 -9.16
C GLY A 111 -30.36 -10.87 -9.68
N VAL A 112 -30.95 -10.03 -8.82
CA VAL A 112 -31.99 -9.05 -9.20
C VAL A 112 -31.60 -7.62 -8.82
N THR A 113 -31.09 -7.42 -7.60
CA THR A 113 -30.68 -6.10 -7.12
C THR A 113 -29.38 -5.66 -7.79
N TYR A 114 -29.26 -4.35 -8.04
CA TYR A 114 -28.03 -3.72 -8.51
C TYR A 114 -27.91 -2.29 -8.00
N THR A 115 -26.69 -1.75 -8.02
CA THR A 115 -26.43 -0.34 -7.68
C THR A 115 -25.72 0.37 -8.83
N ASP A 116 -26.26 1.50 -9.26
CA ASP A 116 -25.65 2.40 -10.23
C ASP A 116 -24.96 3.58 -9.54
N TYR A 117 -23.75 3.90 -9.97
CA TYR A 117 -22.97 5.06 -9.55
C TYR A 117 -22.74 6.00 -10.73
N TYR A 118 -23.19 7.25 -10.60
CA TYR A 118 -23.08 8.27 -11.64
C TYR A 118 -22.10 9.36 -11.21
N PHE A 119 -21.15 9.71 -12.07
CA PHE A 119 -20.23 10.83 -11.87
C PHE A 119 -20.33 11.80 -13.05
N VAL A 120 -20.75 13.03 -12.77
CA VAL A 120 -20.73 14.12 -13.75
C VAL A 120 -19.37 14.80 -13.65
N LEU A 121 -18.57 14.80 -14.71
CA LEU A 121 -17.22 15.39 -14.68
C LEU A 121 -17.27 16.91 -14.85
N LYS A 122 -16.31 17.64 -14.29
CA LYS A 122 -16.09 19.07 -14.60
C LYS A 122 -15.32 19.20 -15.92
N ASN A 123 -15.75 20.07 -16.84
CA ASN A 123 -15.14 20.18 -18.18
C ASN A 123 -13.84 20.99 -18.19
N LYS A 124 -13.68 21.93 -17.27
CA LYS A 124 -12.53 22.86 -17.23
C LYS A 124 -11.28 22.31 -16.57
N VAL A 125 -11.34 21.12 -15.96
CA VAL A 125 -10.22 20.56 -15.18
C VAL A 125 -9.03 20.29 -16.10
N LYS A 126 -7.84 20.66 -15.63
CA LYS A 126 -6.58 20.44 -16.36
C LYS A 126 -5.54 19.79 -15.46
N PHE A 127 -4.72 18.95 -16.08
CA PHE A 127 -3.48 18.48 -15.48
C PHE A 127 -2.45 19.61 -15.38
N SER A 128 -1.40 19.37 -14.59
CA SER A 128 -0.31 20.33 -14.38
C SER A 128 0.45 20.75 -15.65
N ASP A 129 0.44 19.93 -16.70
CA ASP A 129 0.99 20.27 -18.01
C ASP A 129 0.04 21.12 -18.90
N GLY A 130 -1.18 21.40 -18.42
CA GLY A 130 -2.20 22.21 -19.08
C GLY A 130 -3.12 21.42 -20.02
N THR A 131 -2.91 20.12 -20.18
CA THR A 131 -3.84 19.23 -20.90
C THR A 131 -5.17 19.08 -20.15
N PRO A 132 -6.31 19.04 -20.85
CA PRO A 132 -7.60 18.79 -20.21
C PRO A 132 -7.69 17.38 -19.62
N LEU A 133 -8.32 17.25 -18.45
CA LEU A 133 -8.73 15.97 -17.89
C LEU A 133 -10.11 15.65 -18.44
N THR A 134 -10.26 14.51 -19.13
CA THR A 134 -11.54 14.10 -19.74
C THR A 134 -11.93 12.67 -19.37
N MET A 135 -13.06 12.19 -19.88
CA MET A 135 -13.47 10.79 -19.73
C MET A 135 -12.42 9.79 -20.22
N LYS A 136 -11.56 10.21 -21.16
CA LYS A 136 -10.41 9.43 -21.63
C LYS A 136 -9.50 8.99 -20.47
N ASP A 137 -9.12 9.93 -19.62
CA ASP A 137 -8.22 9.69 -18.49
C ASP A 137 -8.91 8.91 -17.36
N VAL A 138 -10.22 9.18 -17.16
CA VAL A 138 -11.05 8.45 -16.21
C VAL A 138 -11.15 6.98 -16.59
N LEU A 139 -11.55 6.67 -17.82
CA LEU A 139 -11.66 5.28 -18.29
C LEU A 139 -10.30 4.59 -18.33
N PHE A 140 -9.25 5.25 -18.80
CA PHE A 140 -7.89 4.71 -18.74
C PHE A 140 -7.52 4.27 -17.32
N THR A 141 -7.74 5.16 -16.34
CA THR A 141 -7.41 4.89 -14.94
C THR A 141 -8.23 3.72 -14.37
N TYR A 142 -9.53 3.65 -14.67
CA TYR A 142 -10.36 2.50 -14.29
C TYR A 142 -9.84 1.19 -14.87
N TYR A 143 -9.55 1.16 -16.17
CA TYR A 143 -9.10 -0.05 -16.85
C TYR A 143 -7.70 -0.48 -16.42
N VAL A 144 -6.83 0.44 -16.00
CA VAL A 144 -5.56 0.07 -15.34
C VAL A 144 -5.83 -0.68 -14.04
N TYR A 145 -6.67 -0.15 -13.16
CA TYR A 145 -6.95 -0.77 -11.85
C TYR A 145 -7.74 -2.08 -11.95
N LEU A 146 -8.48 -2.29 -13.03
CA LEU A 146 -9.32 -3.47 -13.28
C LEU A 146 -8.63 -4.53 -14.13
N ASP A 147 -7.43 -4.26 -14.63
CA ASP A 147 -6.66 -5.20 -15.45
C ASP A 147 -6.19 -6.43 -14.63
N THR A 148 -6.05 -7.58 -15.30
CA THR A 148 -5.56 -8.81 -14.65
C THR A 148 -4.09 -8.74 -14.25
N SER A 149 -3.29 -7.92 -14.92
CA SER A 149 -1.86 -7.75 -14.67
C SER A 149 -1.52 -6.61 -13.70
N TYR A 150 -2.52 -5.91 -13.15
CA TYR A 150 -2.28 -4.83 -12.19
C TYR A 150 -1.71 -5.38 -10.87
N ILE A 151 -0.55 -4.85 -10.47
CA ILE A 151 0.23 -5.28 -9.29
C ILE A 151 0.32 -4.20 -8.19
N GLY A 152 -0.44 -3.12 -8.31
CA GLY A 152 -0.45 -2.05 -7.30
C GLY A 152 -1.41 -2.36 -6.14
N SER A 153 -1.59 -1.39 -5.25
CA SER A 153 -2.34 -1.58 -3.99
C SER A 153 -3.87 -1.43 -4.11
N SER A 154 -4.39 -1.00 -5.27
CA SER A 154 -5.84 -0.84 -5.46
C SER A 154 -6.57 -2.18 -5.40
N THR A 155 -7.68 -2.24 -4.67
CA THR A 155 -8.54 -3.43 -4.58
C THR A 155 -9.78 -3.32 -5.44
N MET A 156 -9.83 -2.41 -6.41
CA MET A 156 -11.06 -2.14 -7.17
C MET A 156 -11.62 -3.38 -7.87
N TYR A 157 -10.74 -4.29 -8.31
CA TYR A 157 -11.10 -5.57 -8.94
C TYR A 157 -11.95 -6.50 -8.06
N SER A 158 -12.03 -6.25 -6.74
CA SER A 158 -12.85 -7.03 -5.81
C SER A 158 -14.29 -6.51 -5.72
N THR A 159 -14.60 -5.41 -6.41
CA THR A 159 -15.97 -4.87 -6.50
C THR A 159 -16.71 -5.65 -7.57
N ASP A 160 -17.92 -6.12 -7.30
CA ASP A 160 -18.70 -6.93 -8.24
C ASP A 160 -19.34 -6.09 -9.36
N ILE A 161 -18.50 -5.49 -10.20
CA ILE A 161 -18.91 -4.70 -11.36
C ILE A 161 -19.44 -5.66 -12.42
N ILE A 162 -20.65 -5.41 -12.92
CA ILE A 162 -21.30 -6.28 -13.89
C ILE A 162 -20.42 -6.46 -15.14
N GLY A 163 -20.13 -7.70 -15.50
CA GLY A 163 -19.31 -8.06 -16.66
C GLY A 163 -17.80 -7.85 -16.49
N LEU A 164 -17.31 -7.46 -15.31
CA LEU A 164 -15.87 -7.34 -15.05
C LEU A 164 -15.17 -8.70 -15.19
N GLN A 165 -15.72 -9.75 -14.59
CA GLN A 165 -15.13 -11.07 -14.67
C GLN A 165 -15.09 -11.57 -16.12
N ALA A 166 -16.20 -11.44 -16.86
CA ALA A 166 -16.25 -11.77 -18.28
C ALA A 166 -15.22 -11.00 -19.10
N TYR A 167 -15.01 -9.71 -18.81
CA TYR A 167 -13.95 -8.92 -19.45
C TYR A 167 -12.57 -9.46 -19.10
N ARG A 168 -12.26 -9.67 -17.82
CA ARG A 168 -10.93 -10.14 -17.37
C ARG A 168 -10.58 -11.54 -17.88
N THR A 169 -11.58 -12.36 -18.23
CA THR A 169 -11.38 -13.70 -18.77
C THR A 169 -11.69 -13.82 -20.27
N GLN A 170 -12.19 -12.74 -20.91
CA GLN A 170 -12.61 -12.73 -22.32
C GLN A 170 -13.61 -13.85 -22.68
N THR A 171 -14.48 -14.24 -21.75
CA THR A 171 -15.55 -15.23 -21.97
C THR A 171 -16.77 -14.95 -21.09
N GLU A 172 -17.97 -15.14 -21.63
CA GLU A 172 -19.26 -15.03 -20.90
C GLU A 172 -19.66 -16.33 -20.18
N ASP A 173 -18.92 -17.43 -20.38
CA ASP A 173 -19.18 -18.71 -19.69
C ASP A 173 -18.62 -18.66 -18.26
N GLU A 174 -19.51 -18.56 -17.27
CA GLU A 174 -19.19 -18.54 -15.84
C GLU A 174 -18.31 -19.73 -15.41
N ASN A 175 -18.53 -20.93 -15.95
CA ASN A 175 -17.68 -22.08 -15.61
C ASN A 175 -16.26 -21.89 -16.16
N ALA A 176 -16.11 -21.32 -17.35
CA ALA A 176 -14.79 -21.00 -17.89
C ALA A 176 -14.12 -19.89 -17.09
N GLN A 177 -14.89 -18.88 -16.65
CA GLN A 177 -14.40 -17.79 -15.81
C GLN A 177 -13.83 -18.29 -14.49
N GLU A 178 -14.56 -19.13 -13.76
CA GLU A 178 -14.16 -19.68 -12.46
C GLU A 178 -12.92 -20.58 -12.57
N ASN A 179 -12.76 -21.27 -13.70
CA ASN A 179 -11.67 -22.23 -13.89
C ASN A 179 -10.42 -21.63 -14.55
N LEU A 180 -10.47 -20.40 -15.08
CA LEU A 180 -9.37 -19.82 -15.85
C LEU A 180 -8.09 -19.70 -15.01
N ASP A 181 -8.18 -19.26 -13.76
CA ASP A 181 -7.00 -19.12 -12.88
C ASP A 181 -6.29 -20.46 -12.65
N ASN A 182 -7.07 -21.51 -12.40
CA ASN A 182 -6.56 -22.87 -12.27
C ASN A 182 -5.91 -23.35 -13.57
N GLN A 183 -6.48 -23.02 -14.73
CA GLN A 183 -5.90 -23.36 -16.04
C GLN A 183 -4.57 -22.63 -16.26
N MET A 184 -4.48 -21.33 -15.97
CA MET A 184 -3.25 -20.56 -16.11
C MET A 184 -2.16 -21.06 -15.14
N MET A 185 -2.54 -21.41 -13.92
CA MET A 185 -1.64 -22.06 -12.96
C MET A 185 -1.14 -23.41 -13.46
N GLN A 186 -2.01 -24.24 -14.05
CA GLN A 186 -1.59 -25.52 -14.65
C GLN A 186 -0.62 -25.31 -15.81
N SER A 187 -0.86 -24.33 -16.69
CA SER A 187 0.07 -23.95 -17.76
C SER A 187 1.44 -23.53 -17.21
N ALA A 188 1.46 -22.72 -16.15
CA ALA A 188 2.69 -22.30 -15.48
C ALA A 188 3.45 -23.49 -14.88
N VAL A 189 2.75 -24.42 -14.23
CA VAL A 189 3.33 -25.66 -13.68
C VAL A 189 3.90 -26.54 -14.78
N GLN A 190 3.23 -26.64 -15.93
CA GLN A 190 3.70 -27.42 -17.08
C GLN A 190 4.96 -26.79 -17.70
N ARG A 191 4.99 -25.46 -17.88
CA ARG A 191 6.19 -24.73 -18.34
C ARG A 191 7.37 -24.92 -17.42
N ARG A 192 7.17 -24.79 -16.10
CA ARG A 192 8.20 -25.10 -15.10
C ARG A 192 8.68 -26.55 -15.19
N SER A 193 7.76 -27.50 -15.38
CA SER A 193 8.10 -28.93 -15.51
C SER A 193 8.95 -29.18 -16.76
N ALA A 194 8.62 -28.55 -17.90
CA ALA A 194 9.40 -28.64 -19.13
C ALA A 194 10.83 -28.09 -18.96
N LEU A 195 10.98 -26.97 -18.23
CA LEU A 195 12.29 -26.41 -17.89
C LEU A 195 13.12 -27.37 -17.02
N VAL A 196 12.51 -27.98 -16.01
CA VAL A 196 13.17 -28.97 -15.14
C VAL A 196 13.55 -30.23 -15.91
N GLU A 197 12.68 -30.71 -16.81
CA GLU A 197 12.96 -31.85 -17.67
C GLU A 197 14.12 -31.60 -18.63
N ALA A 198 14.15 -30.43 -19.29
CA ALA A 198 15.27 -30.03 -20.15
C ALA A 198 16.60 -29.94 -19.38
N TYR A 199 16.57 -29.34 -18.18
CA TYR A 199 17.73 -29.30 -17.28
C TYR A 199 18.21 -30.71 -16.91
N LYS A 200 17.30 -31.62 -16.53
CA LYS A 200 17.63 -33.00 -16.15
C LYS A 200 18.21 -33.80 -17.31
N ASP A 201 17.65 -33.65 -18.51
CA ASP A 201 18.14 -34.35 -19.69
C ASP A 201 19.57 -33.93 -20.04
N ILE A 202 19.86 -32.63 -20.06
CA ILE A 202 21.22 -32.10 -20.30
C ILE A 202 22.17 -32.51 -19.17
N LYS A 203 21.73 -32.41 -17.91
CA LYS A 203 22.52 -32.85 -16.75
C LYS A 203 22.93 -34.32 -16.87
N LEU A 204 22.02 -35.18 -17.31
CA LEU A 204 22.29 -36.61 -17.51
C LEU A 204 23.17 -36.87 -18.73
N ASN A 205 22.79 -36.35 -19.90
CA ASN A 205 23.37 -36.73 -21.19
C ASN A 205 24.69 -36.01 -21.51
N ASP A 206 24.80 -34.72 -21.20
CA ASP A 206 26.01 -33.92 -21.48
C ASP A 206 27.00 -33.95 -20.31
N TYR A 207 26.52 -34.17 -19.08
CA TYR A 207 27.33 -34.03 -17.86
C TYR A 207 27.35 -35.25 -16.93
N ASN A 208 26.83 -36.40 -17.37
CA ASN A 208 26.82 -37.67 -16.63
C ASN A 208 26.21 -37.55 -15.20
N ASP A 209 25.17 -36.75 -15.07
CA ASP A 209 24.45 -36.46 -13.83
C ASP A 209 25.31 -35.84 -12.70
N ASN A 210 26.48 -35.27 -13.05
CA ASN A 210 27.44 -34.75 -12.07
C ASN A 210 28.02 -33.39 -12.48
N LEU A 211 27.20 -32.33 -12.35
CA LEU A 211 27.56 -30.96 -12.70
C LEU A 211 28.77 -30.44 -11.89
N THR A 212 28.88 -30.84 -10.62
CA THR A 212 30.00 -30.47 -9.74
C THR A 212 31.31 -31.04 -10.26
N ALA A 213 31.35 -32.32 -10.68
CA ALA A 213 32.55 -32.92 -11.26
C ALA A 213 32.91 -32.33 -12.63
N ALA A 214 31.91 -31.89 -13.40
CA ALA A 214 32.11 -31.16 -14.65
C ALA A 214 32.58 -29.70 -14.45
N GLY A 215 32.56 -29.20 -13.20
CA GLY A 215 33.02 -27.85 -12.85
C GLY A 215 32.11 -26.74 -13.37
N LEU A 216 30.84 -27.03 -13.64
CA LEU A 216 29.89 -26.03 -14.12
C LEU A 216 29.59 -24.99 -13.04
N LYS A 217 29.54 -23.73 -13.47
CA LYS A 217 29.32 -22.56 -12.63
C LYS A 217 28.61 -21.49 -13.43
N ASP A 218 27.56 -20.95 -12.85
CA ASP A 218 26.85 -19.81 -13.43
C ASP A 218 27.33 -18.51 -12.79
N GLU A 219 27.48 -17.48 -13.62
CA GLU A 219 27.96 -16.16 -13.21
C GLU A 219 26.94 -15.09 -13.60
N MET A 220 26.39 -14.41 -12.59
CA MET A 220 25.51 -13.26 -12.78
C MET A 220 26.32 -11.96 -12.69
N THR A 221 26.11 -11.07 -13.66
CA THR A 221 26.63 -9.69 -13.64
C THR A 221 25.48 -8.71 -13.58
N VAL A 222 25.53 -7.76 -12.66
CA VAL A 222 24.56 -6.67 -12.53
C VAL A 222 25.22 -5.36 -12.89
N THR A 223 24.59 -4.59 -13.77
CA THR A 223 24.95 -3.19 -14.05
C THR A 223 23.76 -2.28 -13.76
N VAL A 224 24.01 -0.99 -13.57
CA VAL A 224 22.97 0.02 -13.40
C VAL A 224 23.19 1.08 -14.48
N ASP A 225 22.15 1.41 -15.23
CA ASP A 225 22.23 2.42 -16.27
C ASP A 225 22.07 3.86 -15.73
N ALA A 226 22.08 4.83 -16.64
CA ALA A 226 22.02 6.25 -16.32
C ALA A 226 20.65 6.68 -15.75
N ASP A 227 19.60 5.88 -15.97
CA ASP A 227 18.25 6.12 -15.46
C ASP A 227 18.01 5.37 -14.14
N GLY A 228 19.04 4.70 -13.60
CA GLY A 228 18.97 3.94 -12.36
C GLY A 228 18.40 2.53 -12.54
N VAL A 229 18.21 2.05 -13.77
CA VAL A 229 17.67 0.72 -14.05
C VAL A 229 18.77 -0.33 -13.95
N ARG A 230 18.49 -1.41 -13.21
CA ARG A 230 19.38 -2.56 -13.09
C ARG A 230 19.26 -3.46 -14.32
N HIS A 231 20.39 -3.89 -14.85
CA HIS A 231 20.49 -4.84 -15.95
C HIS A 231 21.26 -6.07 -15.49
N TYR A 232 20.69 -7.25 -15.75
CA TYR A 232 21.26 -8.54 -15.38
C TYR A 232 21.81 -9.24 -16.62
N SER A 233 22.94 -9.90 -16.48
CA SER A 233 23.55 -10.71 -17.54
C SER A 233 24.04 -12.02 -16.97
N LEU A 234 23.48 -13.12 -17.48
CA LEU A 234 23.85 -14.48 -17.10
C LEU A 234 24.84 -15.08 -18.09
N LYS A 235 25.97 -15.54 -17.57
CA LYS A 235 26.87 -16.46 -18.25
C LYS A 235 26.65 -17.87 -17.69
N SER A 236 26.08 -18.75 -18.49
CA SER A 236 25.70 -20.12 -18.09
C SER A 236 25.83 -21.09 -19.26
N ALA A 237 26.66 -22.12 -19.09
CA ALA A 237 26.81 -23.19 -20.07
C ALA A 237 25.55 -24.08 -20.13
N MET A 238 24.84 -24.23 -19.00
CA MET A 238 23.58 -24.96 -18.93
C MET A 238 22.51 -24.25 -19.77
N ARG A 239 22.34 -22.93 -19.59
CA ARG A 239 21.44 -22.10 -20.40
C ARG A 239 21.75 -22.21 -21.90
N ASP A 240 23.03 -22.12 -22.27
CA ASP A 240 23.45 -22.22 -23.68
C ASP A 240 23.11 -23.60 -24.26
N LYS A 241 23.22 -24.67 -23.47
CA LYS A 241 22.81 -26.03 -23.86
C LYS A 241 21.30 -26.18 -23.99
N ILE A 242 20.53 -25.59 -23.08
CA ILE A 242 19.06 -25.54 -23.19
C ILE A 242 18.68 -24.83 -24.50
N ARG A 243 19.31 -23.69 -24.81
CA ARG A 243 19.07 -22.95 -26.05
C ARG A 243 19.39 -23.77 -27.31
N GLU A 244 20.47 -24.57 -27.26
CA GLU A 244 20.92 -25.41 -28.37
C GLU A 244 19.99 -26.62 -28.61
N GLN A 245 19.60 -27.31 -27.53
CA GLN A 245 18.88 -28.59 -27.62
C GLN A 245 17.35 -28.43 -27.59
N TYR A 246 16.86 -27.35 -26.96
CA TYR A 246 15.45 -27.00 -26.82
C TYR A 246 15.22 -25.57 -27.36
N PRO A 247 15.38 -25.35 -28.69
CA PRO A 247 15.18 -24.04 -29.28
C PRO A 247 13.72 -23.59 -29.11
N ALA A 248 13.50 -22.29 -28.93
CA ALA A 248 12.16 -21.72 -28.84
C ALA A 248 11.33 -22.08 -30.09
N THR A 249 10.11 -22.56 -29.89
CA THR A 249 9.15 -22.86 -30.98
C THR A 249 8.14 -21.72 -31.12
N GLU A 250 7.75 -21.39 -32.35
CA GLU A 250 6.76 -20.32 -32.63
C GLU A 250 5.33 -20.85 -32.86
N ASP A 251 5.15 -22.18 -32.90
CA ASP A 251 3.94 -22.81 -33.46
C ASP A 251 3.05 -23.45 -32.39
N THR A 252 2.24 -22.64 -31.70
CA THR A 252 0.86 -22.88 -31.20
C THR A 252 0.51 -21.92 -30.04
N GLU A 253 -0.77 -21.80 -29.69
CA GLU A 253 -1.28 -20.99 -28.56
C GLU A 253 -0.70 -21.40 -27.19
N TYR A 254 -0.26 -22.66 -27.06
CA TYR A 254 0.43 -23.20 -25.87
C TYR A 254 1.96 -23.07 -25.95
N GLU A 255 2.54 -22.96 -27.15
CA GLU A 255 3.99 -22.88 -27.38
C GLU A 255 4.51 -21.44 -27.58
N LYS A 256 3.63 -20.48 -27.87
CA LYS A 256 3.96 -19.04 -27.82
C LYS A 256 4.45 -18.67 -26.42
N GLY A 257 5.76 -18.56 -26.27
CA GLY A 257 6.41 -18.19 -25.01
C GLY A 257 7.25 -19.28 -24.35
N LEU A 258 7.32 -20.51 -24.90
CA LEU A 258 8.24 -21.54 -24.43
C LEU A 258 9.66 -21.26 -24.93
N ASP A 259 10.31 -20.30 -24.29
CA ASP A 259 11.75 -20.09 -24.39
C ASP A 259 12.42 -20.57 -23.09
N LEU A 260 12.67 -21.87 -23.00
CA LEU A 260 13.25 -22.49 -21.80
C LEU A 260 14.61 -21.90 -21.41
N ALA A 261 15.36 -21.37 -22.38
CA ALA A 261 16.63 -20.73 -22.08
C ALA A 261 16.44 -19.32 -21.51
N ALA A 262 15.44 -18.56 -21.98
CA ALA A 262 15.05 -17.31 -21.33
C ALA A 262 14.44 -17.57 -19.94
N ASP A 263 13.65 -18.64 -19.79
CA ASP A 263 13.10 -19.05 -18.49
C ASP A 263 14.21 -19.38 -17.50
N TYR A 264 15.26 -20.09 -17.96
CA TYR A 264 16.45 -20.36 -17.15
C TYR A 264 17.15 -19.06 -16.71
N GLU A 265 17.27 -18.08 -17.62
CA GLU A 265 17.82 -16.76 -17.29
C GLU A 265 16.97 -16.02 -16.26
N TYR A 266 15.65 -16.08 -16.41
CA TYR A 266 14.71 -15.45 -15.47
C TYR A 266 14.77 -16.11 -14.08
N VAL A 267 14.85 -17.44 -14.00
CA VAL A 267 15.06 -18.16 -12.72
C VAL A 267 16.38 -17.76 -12.09
N ALA A 268 17.46 -17.67 -12.88
CA ALA A 268 18.76 -17.24 -12.39
C ALA A 268 18.74 -15.80 -11.88
N GLN A 269 18.07 -14.88 -12.58
CA GLN A 269 17.90 -13.50 -12.12
C GLN A 269 17.08 -13.46 -10.82
N THR A 270 15.92 -14.12 -10.80
CA THR A 270 15.02 -14.15 -9.63
C THR A 270 15.74 -14.71 -8.41
N PHE A 271 16.52 -15.78 -8.59
CA PHE A 271 17.33 -16.33 -7.50
C PHE A 271 18.43 -15.38 -7.03
N TYR A 272 19.08 -14.65 -7.95
CA TYR A 272 20.05 -13.64 -7.55
C TYR A 272 19.41 -12.51 -6.72
N GLU A 273 18.21 -12.07 -7.10
CA GLU A 273 17.41 -11.08 -6.37
C GLU A 273 16.89 -11.62 -5.03
N GLU A 274 16.53 -12.90 -4.96
CA GLU A 274 16.21 -13.60 -3.69
C GLU A 274 17.41 -13.54 -2.76
N LEU A 275 18.63 -13.84 -3.21
CA LEU A 275 19.84 -13.77 -2.37
C LEU A 275 20.14 -12.35 -1.86
N GLU A 276 19.85 -11.31 -2.66
CA GLU A 276 19.94 -9.93 -2.19
C GLU A 276 18.91 -9.62 -1.10
N THR A 277 17.72 -10.19 -1.25
CA THR A 277 16.64 -10.11 -0.28
C THR A 277 16.99 -10.88 0.99
N ASP A 278 17.55 -12.09 0.88
CA ASP A 278 18.00 -12.92 1.99
C ASP A 278 19.14 -12.28 2.75
N TYR A 279 20.11 -11.67 2.06
CA TYR A 279 21.12 -10.84 2.70
C TYR A 279 20.46 -9.76 3.56
N SER A 280 19.52 -9.03 2.96
CA SER A 280 18.80 -7.94 3.64
C SER A 280 17.93 -8.44 4.81
N ASN A 281 17.35 -9.63 4.70
CA ASN A 281 16.56 -10.28 5.75
C ASN A 281 17.43 -10.77 6.91
N ASN A 282 18.69 -11.13 6.64
CA ASN A 282 19.64 -11.59 7.65
C ASN A 282 20.45 -10.47 8.31
N MET A 283 20.33 -9.21 7.84
CA MET A 283 21.01 -8.07 8.45
C MET A 283 20.67 -7.94 9.94
N GLY A 284 21.70 -7.76 10.76
CA GLY A 284 21.59 -7.65 12.22
C GLY A 284 21.23 -8.95 12.96
N ALA A 285 20.87 -10.04 12.26
CA ALA A 285 20.42 -11.27 12.92
C ALA A 285 21.52 -11.98 13.75
N TRP A 286 22.78 -11.60 13.55
CA TRP A 286 23.93 -12.09 14.32
C TRP A 286 24.11 -11.41 15.67
N ASP A 287 23.50 -10.25 15.91
CA ASP A 287 23.66 -9.47 17.16
C ASP A 287 22.76 -10.04 18.28
N THR A 288 23.05 -11.29 18.64
CA THR A 288 22.44 -12.00 19.76
C THR A 288 23.56 -12.53 20.66
N ASP A 289 23.29 -12.70 21.96
CA ASP A 289 24.27 -13.27 22.89
C ASP A 289 24.78 -14.66 22.45
N ASP A 290 23.95 -15.38 21.70
CA ASP A 290 24.25 -16.71 21.17
C ASP A 290 25.19 -16.71 19.95
N LEU A 291 25.21 -15.63 19.17
CA LEU A 291 25.91 -15.57 17.88
C LEU A 291 26.99 -14.48 17.81
N ARG A 292 26.91 -13.39 18.59
CA ARG A 292 27.73 -12.17 18.41
C ARG A 292 29.24 -12.39 18.46
N ASP A 293 29.70 -13.44 19.14
CA ASP A 293 31.12 -13.80 19.24
C ASP A 293 31.56 -14.77 18.12
N LEU A 294 30.60 -15.42 17.47
CA LEU A 294 30.77 -16.48 16.47
C LEU A 294 30.54 -15.96 15.04
N ILE A 295 29.62 -15.01 14.86
CA ILE A 295 29.28 -14.33 13.61
C ILE A 295 29.38 -12.81 13.89
N LEU A 296 30.20 -12.08 13.13
CA LEU A 296 30.58 -10.70 13.48
C LEU A 296 29.86 -9.61 12.70
N ASN A 297 29.18 -9.94 11.61
CA ASN A 297 28.60 -8.97 10.69
C ASN A 297 27.56 -9.63 9.77
N ASP A 298 26.87 -8.80 9.00
CA ASP A 298 25.74 -9.19 8.15
C ASP A 298 26.19 -10.13 7.03
N THR A 299 27.36 -9.89 6.44
CA THR A 299 27.94 -10.79 5.43
C THR A 299 28.20 -12.19 5.98
N GLN A 300 28.74 -12.32 7.19
CA GLN A 300 28.96 -13.63 7.81
C GLN A 300 27.62 -14.29 8.19
N MET A 301 26.65 -13.51 8.65
CA MET A 301 25.32 -14.03 9.00
C MET A 301 24.58 -14.57 7.78
N PHE A 302 24.65 -13.86 6.65
CA PHE A 302 24.14 -14.34 5.37
C PHE A 302 24.81 -15.66 4.96
N LEU A 303 26.15 -15.74 5.02
CA LEU A 303 26.86 -16.98 4.70
C LEU A 303 26.54 -18.14 5.65
N TYR A 304 26.22 -17.84 6.92
CA TYR A 304 25.74 -18.84 7.87
C TYR A 304 24.34 -19.32 7.52
N ALA A 305 23.41 -18.41 7.24
CA ALA A 305 22.05 -18.72 6.82
C ALA A 305 22.04 -19.56 5.53
N GLU A 306 22.94 -19.27 4.59
CA GLU A 306 23.10 -20.00 3.33
C GLU A 306 23.89 -21.32 3.47
N GLY A 307 24.29 -21.70 4.68
CA GLY A 307 24.97 -22.96 4.96
C GLY A 307 26.45 -23.01 4.57
N PHE A 308 27.09 -21.87 4.28
CA PHE A 308 28.54 -21.81 4.00
C PHE A 308 29.38 -21.79 5.27
N ILE A 309 28.79 -21.39 6.40
CA ILE A 309 29.36 -21.57 7.74
C ILE A 309 28.58 -22.71 8.40
N GLN A 310 29.29 -23.77 8.79
CA GLN A 310 28.67 -24.97 9.35
C GLN A 310 28.69 -24.91 10.88
N ASP A 311 27.68 -25.51 11.51
CA ASP A 311 27.69 -25.73 12.94
C ASP A 311 28.71 -26.81 13.32
N GLU A 312 29.39 -26.58 14.44
CA GLU A 312 30.28 -27.53 15.10
C GLU A 312 29.80 -27.76 16.54
N LEU A 313 30.07 -28.95 17.06
CA LEU A 313 29.76 -29.28 18.45
C LEU A 313 30.77 -28.62 19.38
N ASN A 314 30.31 -27.69 20.23
CA ASN A 314 31.17 -27.01 21.19
C ASN A 314 31.40 -27.85 22.47
N ASP A 315 32.29 -27.36 23.35
CA ASP A 315 32.65 -28.01 24.63
C ASP A 315 31.48 -28.19 25.61
N GLN A 316 30.35 -27.51 25.35
CA GLN A 316 29.12 -27.56 26.14
C GLN A 316 28.06 -28.51 25.51
N GLY A 317 28.41 -29.21 24.42
CA GLY A 317 27.51 -30.12 23.72
C GLY A 317 26.45 -29.44 22.85
N GLN A 318 26.65 -28.17 22.50
CA GLN A 318 25.74 -27.40 21.66
C GLN A 318 26.30 -27.28 20.24
N TRP A 319 25.43 -27.45 19.24
CA TRP A 319 25.75 -27.18 17.84
C TRP A 319 25.64 -25.68 17.59
N ARG A 320 26.75 -25.05 17.18
CA ARG A 320 26.85 -23.61 16.92
C ARG A 320 27.88 -23.33 15.82
N PRO A 321 27.80 -22.19 15.11
CA PRO A 321 28.77 -21.88 14.07
C PRO A 321 30.19 -21.82 14.62
N SER A 322 31.15 -22.37 13.89
CA SER A 322 32.55 -22.34 14.28
C SER A 322 33.07 -20.90 14.34
N LYS A 323 33.72 -20.53 15.45
CA LYS A 323 34.34 -19.20 15.61
C LYS A 323 35.47 -18.95 14.59
N ASP A 324 36.12 -20.03 14.14
CA ASP A 324 37.29 -19.98 13.25
C ASP A 324 36.94 -20.37 11.80
N HIS A 325 35.69 -20.14 11.39
CA HIS A 325 35.22 -20.42 10.03
C HIS A 325 36.02 -19.67 8.95
N GLN A 326 36.09 -20.23 7.74
CA GLN A 326 36.91 -19.71 6.63
C GLN A 326 36.55 -18.27 6.16
N TYR A 327 35.37 -17.77 6.54
CA TYR A 327 34.88 -16.43 6.19
C TYR A 327 35.08 -15.40 7.32
N ARG A 328 35.86 -15.74 8.34
CA ARG A 328 36.01 -14.93 9.56
C ARG A 328 36.50 -13.51 9.30
N ASP A 329 37.34 -13.33 8.29
CA ASP A 329 37.90 -12.04 7.89
C ASP A 329 37.02 -11.26 6.89
N TRP A 330 35.87 -11.80 6.49
CA TRP A 330 34.94 -11.10 5.60
C TRP A 330 34.14 -10.06 6.35
N THR A 331 34.06 -8.85 5.79
CA THR A 331 33.30 -7.70 6.30
C THR A 331 32.14 -7.35 5.36
N ASP A 332 31.27 -6.41 5.77
CA ASP A 332 30.07 -6.03 5.00
C ASP A 332 30.36 -5.38 3.64
N ASP A 333 31.58 -4.87 3.44
CA ASP A 333 32.05 -4.41 2.13
C ASP A 333 32.17 -5.54 1.08
N ARG A 334 32.11 -6.80 1.50
CA ARG A 334 32.09 -7.98 0.63
C ARG A 334 30.70 -8.52 0.34
N LYS A 335 29.62 -7.77 0.63
CA LYS A 335 28.23 -8.14 0.32
C LYS A 335 28.08 -8.73 -1.10
N ASP A 336 28.47 -7.97 -2.12
CA ASP A 336 28.29 -8.39 -3.52
C ASP A 336 29.16 -9.60 -3.89
N GLU A 337 30.27 -9.81 -3.19
CA GLU A 337 31.12 -11.00 -3.37
C GLU A 337 30.51 -12.23 -2.69
N ALA A 338 29.89 -12.06 -1.52
CA ALA A 338 29.19 -13.13 -0.80
C ALA A 338 27.98 -13.61 -1.60
N ILE A 339 27.14 -12.69 -2.07
CA ILE A 339 25.97 -13.00 -2.89
C ILE A 339 26.38 -13.74 -4.17
N ARG A 340 27.37 -13.22 -4.91
CA ARG A 340 27.90 -13.90 -6.10
C ARG A 340 28.49 -15.28 -5.79
N MET A 341 29.17 -15.43 -4.65
CA MET A 341 29.73 -16.72 -4.25
C MET A 341 28.62 -17.74 -3.99
N VAL A 342 27.59 -17.36 -3.23
CA VAL A 342 26.44 -18.24 -2.95
C VAL A 342 25.75 -18.62 -4.26
N PHE A 343 25.44 -17.62 -5.10
CA PHE A 343 24.85 -17.83 -6.43
C PHE A 343 25.64 -18.82 -7.27
N THR A 344 26.95 -18.59 -7.45
CA THR A 344 27.82 -19.41 -8.29
C THR A 344 28.06 -20.82 -7.74
N ASN A 345 27.91 -21.06 -6.44
CA ASN A 345 28.01 -22.41 -5.87
C ASN A 345 26.70 -23.19 -6.01
N LYS A 346 25.56 -22.50 -5.95
CA LYS A 346 24.23 -23.12 -6.06
C LYS A 346 23.78 -23.27 -7.51
N MET A 347 24.12 -22.34 -8.41
CA MET A 347 23.78 -22.42 -9.84
C MET A 347 24.96 -22.91 -10.68
N PRO A 348 24.78 -23.91 -11.56
CA PRO A 348 23.52 -24.58 -11.92
C PRO A 348 23.19 -25.82 -11.07
N VAL A 349 23.98 -26.14 -10.04
CA VAL A 349 23.96 -27.45 -9.35
C VAL A 349 22.64 -27.76 -8.63
N GLU A 350 22.10 -26.80 -7.89
CA GLU A 350 20.88 -26.87 -7.08
C GLU A 350 19.65 -26.33 -7.84
N PHE A 351 19.75 -26.15 -9.17
CA PHE A 351 18.70 -25.54 -9.99
C PHE A 351 17.31 -26.17 -9.81
N GLU A 352 17.24 -27.51 -9.68
CA GLU A 352 15.97 -28.20 -9.43
C GLU A 352 15.31 -27.71 -8.14
N SER A 353 16.02 -27.72 -7.01
CA SER A 353 15.50 -27.22 -5.74
C SER A 353 15.20 -25.72 -5.78
N ILE A 354 16.01 -24.91 -6.47
CA ILE A 354 15.76 -23.48 -6.66
C ILE A 354 14.39 -23.23 -7.31
N VAL A 355 14.06 -24.00 -8.35
CA VAL A 355 12.83 -23.81 -9.12
C VAL A 355 11.63 -24.59 -8.56
N THR A 356 11.81 -25.52 -7.62
CA THR A 356 10.71 -26.31 -7.03
C THR A 356 10.45 -26.09 -5.55
N GLU A 357 11.42 -25.65 -4.77
CA GLU A 357 11.37 -25.66 -3.29
C GLU A 357 11.63 -24.29 -2.65
N TRP A 358 12.35 -23.38 -3.30
CA TRP A 358 12.79 -22.11 -2.69
C TRP A 358 11.80 -20.97 -2.97
N ALA A 359 12.01 -19.76 -2.42
CA ALA A 359 11.08 -18.67 -2.67
C ALA A 359 11.07 -18.27 -4.15
N THR A 360 12.20 -18.40 -4.85
CA THR A 360 12.32 -18.31 -6.31
C THR A 360 11.26 -19.16 -7.01
N ALA A 361 11.00 -20.39 -6.54
CA ALA A 361 10.01 -21.27 -7.15
C ALA A 361 8.61 -20.65 -7.18
N MET A 362 8.22 -19.95 -6.11
CA MET A 362 6.92 -19.25 -6.05
C MET A 362 6.91 -18.04 -6.98
N THR A 363 7.93 -17.19 -6.92
CA THR A 363 8.02 -15.97 -7.75
C THR A 363 8.05 -16.31 -9.24
N VAL A 364 8.80 -17.33 -9.64
CA VAL A 364 8.87 -17.81 -11.02
C VAL A 364 7.52 -18.38 -11.46
N LEU A 365 6.85 -19.16 -10.59
CA LEU A 365 5.57 -19.74 -10.94
C LEU A 365 4.48 -18.67 -11.12
N GLU A 366 4.45 -17.65 -10.27
CA GLU A 366 3.54 -16.51 -10.41
C GLU A 366 3.83 -15.72 -11.70
N GLN A 367 5.10 -15.48 -12.03
CA GLN A 367 5.46 -14.86 -13.31
C GLN A 367 4.99 -15.69 -14.51
N PHE A 368 5.25 -16.99 -14.52
CA PHE A 368 4.81 -17.88 -15.60
C PHE A 368 3.29 -17.92 -15.72
N LYS A 369 2.58 -17.87 -14.59
CA LYS A 369 1.11 -17.78 -14.58
C LYS A 369 0.64 -16.44 -15.16
N ALA A 370 1.28 -15.33 -14.80
CA ALA A 370 0.95 -14.02 -15.33
C ALA A 370 1.21 -13.93 -16.84
N GLU A 371 2.32 -14.51 -17.33
CA GLU A 371 2.61 -14.61 -18.77
C GLU A 371 1.61 -15.53 -19.49
N ALA A 372 1.20 -16.65 -18.86
CA ALA A 372 0.15 -17.50 -19.41
C ALA A 372 -1.17 -16.73 -19.57
N TYR A 373 -1.52 -15.88 -18.60
CA TYR A 373 -2.64 -14.94 -18.72
C TYR A 373 -2.44 -13.99 -19.90
N THR A 374 -1.26 -13.38 -20.06
CA THR A 374 -0.96 -12.51 -21.20
C THR A 374 -1.19 -13.23 -22.52
N PHE A 375 -0.67 -14.45 -22.69
CA PHE A 375 -0.82 -15.22 -23.93
C PHE A 375 -2.28 -15.61 -24.21
N TYR A 376 -2.98 -16.07 -23.17
CA TYR A 376 -4.40 -16.41 -23.27
C TYR A 376 -5.22 -15.19 -23.69
N LEU A 377 -5.01 -14.05 -23.04
CA LEU A 377 -5.72 -12.81 -23.33
C LEU A 377 -5.35 -12.27 -24.71
N ASP A 378 -4.09 -12.35 -25.14
CA ASP A 378 -3.71 -11.94 -26.49
C ASP A 378 -4.38 -12.77 -27.59
N ALA A 379 -4.65 -14.04 -27.32
CA ALA A 379 -5.34 -14.93 -28.25
C ALA A 379 -6.87 -14.74 -28.25
N ASN A 380 -7.45 -14.32 -27.11
CA ASN A 380 -8.90 -14.24 -26.91
C ASN A 380 -9.44 -12.79 -26.84
N LYS A 381 -8.57 -11.78 -26.84
CA LYS A 381 -8.98 -10.37 -26.72
C LYS A 381 -9.98 -9.96 -27.79
N GLY A 382 -10.98 -9.20 -27.36
CA GLY A 382 -12.05 -8.69 -28.20
C GLY A 382 -13.31 -9.55 -28.18
N ASN A 383 -13.28 -10.75 -27.59
CA ASN A 383 -14.49 -11.55 -27.34
C ASN A 383 -15.44 -10.83 -26.39
N VAL A 384 -14.88 -10.21 -25.34
CA VAL A 384 -15.61 -9.33 -24.42
C VAL A 384 -14.97 -7.94 -24.53
N PRO A 385 -15.54 -7.03 -25.35
CA PRO A 385 -14.87 -5.81 -25.78
C PRO A 385 -14.67 -4.78 -24.67
N ASN A 386 -15.53 -4.79 -23.65
CA ASN A 386 -15.49 -3.86 -22.53
C ASN A 386 -16.17 -4.45 -21.29
N ILE A 387 -16.06 -3.73 -20.17
CA ILE A 387 -16.73 -4.09 -18.92
C ILE A 387 -18.17 -3.57 -19.01
N LYS A 388 -19.12 -4.49 -19.19
CA LYS A 388 -20.55 -4.20 -19.44
C LYS A 388 -21.15 -3.16 -18.47
N GLY A 389 -20.80 -3.23 -17.19
CA GLY A 389 -21.30 -2.35 -16.14
C GLY A 389 -20.71 -0.94 -16.16
N ILE A 390 -19.61 -0.70 -16.88
CA ILE A 390 -18.98 0.62 -17.02
C ILE A 390 -19.41 1.23 -18.35
N THR A 391 -20.27 2.25 -18.29
CA THR A 391 -20.80 2.92 -19.48
C THR A 391 -20.71 4.43 -19.33
N TRP A 392 -20.75 5.15 -20.45
CA TRP A 392 -20.67 6.62 -20.45
C TRP A 392 -21.53 7.25 -21.53
N ASN A 393 -21.70 8.57 -21.45
CA ASN A 393 -22.64 9.32 -22.27
C ASN A 393 -22.48 9.13 -23.78
N LYS A 394 -21.28 8.83 -24.29
CA LYS A 394 -21.06 8.52 -25.71
C LYS A 394 -21.84 7.27 -26.15
N GLN A 395 -21.87 6.23 -25.32
CA GLN A 395 -22.59 4.99 -25.62
C GLN A 395 -24.11 5.19 -25.55
N TRP A 396 -24.61 5.90 -24.53
CA TRP A 396 -26.04 6.07 -24.31
C TRP A 396 -26.75 6.86 -25.42
N LEU A 397 -26.01 7.79 -26.04
CA LEU A 397 -26.52 8.65 -27.12
C LEU A 397 -26.42 8.01 -28.52
N ALA A 398 -25.79 6.85 -28.66
CA ALA A 398 -25.70 6.17 -29.95
C ALA A 398 -27.09 5.73 -30.44
N ASP A 399 -27.38 5.93 -31.73
CA ASP A 399 -28.65 5.50 -32.34
C ASP A 399 -28.83 3.98 -32.26
N ASP A 400 -27.75 3.25 -32.50
CA ASP A 400 -27.66 1.79 -32.38
C ASP A 400 -26.73 1.40 -31.21
N PRO A 401 -27.27 0.95 -30.06
CA PRO A 401 -26.47 0.52 -28.91
C PRO A 401 -25.46 -0.58 -29.23
N ALA A 402 -25.78 -1.49 -30.16
CA ALA A 402 -24.89 -2.58 -30.52
C ALA A 402 -23.61 -2.07 -31.21
N SER A 403 -23.70 -0.97 -31.97
CA SER A 403 -22.55 -0.35 -32.64
C SER A 403 -21.51 0.25 -31.69
N VAL A 404 -21.88 0.43 -30.42
CA VAL A 404 -21.04 0.98 -29.34
C VAL A 404 -20.92 0.02 -28.17
N TYR A 405 -21.18 -1.27 -28.42
CA TYR A 405 -21.01 -2.35 -27.45
C TYR A 405 -21.75 -2.07 -26.13
N LEU A 406 -22.95 -1.51 -26.23
CA LEU A 406 -23.81 -1.21 -25.09
C LEU A 406 -24.95 -2.22 -25.01
N ASP A 407 -25.00 -2.96 -23.91
CA ASP A 407 -26.21 -3.67 -23.52
C ASP A 407 -27.28 -2.67 -23.09
N THR A 408 -28.48 -2.79 -23.64
CA THR A 408 -29.61 -1.90 -23.33
C THR A 408 -30.02 -1.94 -21.86
N ASP A 409 -29.79 -3.05 -21.16
CA ASP A 409 -30.07 -3.16 -19.73
C ASP A 409 -29.12 -2.30 -18.89
N MET A 410 -27.98 -1.89 -19.47
CA MET A 410 -27.01 -0.99 -18.85
C MET A 410 -27.28 0.49 -19.16
N LEU A 411 -28.35 0.83 -19.90
CA LEU A 411 -28.77 2.23 -20.01
C LEU A 411 -29.16 2.78 -18.62
N PRO A 412 -28.91 4.07 -18.35
CA PRO A 412 -29.58 4.74 -17.24
C PRO A 412 -31.10 4.70 -17.41
N ASP A 413 -31.83 4.68 -16.30
CA ASP A 413 -33.29 4.70 -16.30
C ASP A 413 -33.83 5.93 -17.04
N SER A 414 -35.02 5.83 -17.63
CA SER A 414 -35.63 6.93 -18.41
C SER A 414 -35.98 8.18 -17.59
N GLU A 415 -36.05 8.07 -16.27
CA GLU A 415 -36.17 9.21 -15.35
C GLU A 415 -34.83 9.94 -15.12
N ILE A 416 -33.72 9.23 -15.32
CA ILE A 416 -32.35 9.74 -15.18
C ILE A 416 -31.86 10.25 -16.54
N LEU A 417 -32.00 9.47 -17.61
CA LEU A 417 -31.54 9.83 -18.96
C LEU A 417 -32.71 10.21 -19.88
N ASN A 418 -32.66 11.44 -20.40
CA ASN A 418 -33.47 11.85 -21.54
C ASN A 418 -32.60 11.87 -22.82
N LYS A 419 -32.72 10.80 -23.62
CA LYS A 419 -31.94 10.63 -24.85
C LYS A 419 -32.26 11.67 -25.93
N GLU A 420 -33.53 12.04 -26.09
CA GLU A 420 -33.95 13.03 -27.10
C GLU A 420 -33.45 14.44 -26.77
N ALA A 421 -33.53 14.83 -25.49
CA ALA A 421 -33.01 16.11 -25.02
C ALA A 421 -31.49 16.11 -24.80
N LYS A 422 -30.84 14.93 -24.86
CA LYS A 422 -29.44 14.70 -24.51
C LYS A 422 -29.09 15.25 -23.11
N THR A 423 -29.90 14.91 -22.12
CA THR A 423 -29.68 15.37 -20.73
C THR A 423 -29.70 14.20 -19.74
N ILE A 424 -28.98 14.36 -18.63
CA ILE A 424 -29.05 13.47 -17.48
C ILE A 424 -29.50 14.22 -16.22
N THR A 425 -30.29 13.58 -15.38
CA THR A 425 -30.80 14.12 -14.11
C THR A 425 -30.17 13.37 -12.95
N ILE A 426 -29.47 14.10 -12.09
CA ILE A 426 -28.76 13.59 -10.92
C ILE A 426 -29.45 14.11 -9.67
N THR A 427 -29.69 13.22 -8.71
CA THR A 427 -30.13 13.61 -7.36
C THR A 427 -29.05 13.21 -6.37
N ASN A 428 -28.37 14.20 -5.80
CA ASN A 428 -27.27 13.94 -4.87
C ASN A 428 -27.77 13.53 -3.47
N ASP A 429 -26.83 13.15 -2.60
CA ASP A 429 -27.11 12.67 -1.23
C ASP A 429 -27.83 13.69 -0.34
N ASN A 430 -27.84 14.97 -0.73
CA ASN A 430 -28.58 16.02 -0.01
C ASN A 430 -30.03 16.18 -0.55
N GLY A 431 -30.46 15.33 -1.49
CA GLY A 431 -31.76 15.37 -2.13
C GLY A 431 -31.92 16.48 -3.17
N VAL A 432 -30.83 17.11 -3.61
CA VAL A 432 -30.86 18.16 -4.64
C VAL A 432 -30.83 17.51 -6.02
N THR A 433 -31.86 17.77 -6.82
CA THR A 433 -31.99 17.27 -8.19
C THR A 433 -31.54 18.32 -9.21
N THR A 434 -30.59 17.96 -10.06
CA THR A 434 -30.05 18.83 -11.13
C THR A 434 -30.04 18.08 -12.46
N THR A 435 -30.43 18.78 -13.54
CA THR A 435 -30.36 18.25 -14.91
C THR A 435 -29.19 18.89 -15.67
N TYR A 436 -28.32 18.04 -16.23
CA TYR A 436 -27.13 18.42 -16.98
C TYR A 436 -27.26 18.05 -18.46
N PRO A 437 -26.86 18.94 -19.40
CA PRO A 437 -26.68 18.53 -20.80
C PRO A 437 -25.49 17.57 -20.91
N LEU A 438 -25.64 16.52 -21.71
CA LEU A 438 -24.58 15.54 -21.97
C LEU A 438 -23.61 16.05 -23.04
N ALA A 439 -22.35 15.61 -22.94
CA ALA A 439 -21.29 16.12 -23.80
C ALA A 439 -21.51 15.83 -25.29
N GLU A 440 -21.23 16.84 -26.11
CA GLU A 440 -21.05 16.74 -27.56
C GLU A 440 -19.56 16.85 -27.90
N TYR A 441 -19.10 16.06 -28.87
CA TYR A 441 -17.69 15.97 -29.25
C TYR A 441 -17.45 16.49 -30.67
N ASP A 442 -16.28 17.09 -30.89
CA ASP A 442 -15.81 17.41 -32.23
C ASP A 442 -15.26 16.18 -32.97
N ALA A 443 -14.84 16.35 -34.22
CA ALA A 443 -14.29 15.28 -35.05
C ALA A 443 -12.97 14.69 -34.51
N ASN A 444 -12.30 15.38 -33.58
CA ASN A 444 -11.07 14.93 -32.93
C ASN A 444 -11.34 14.32 -31.54
N GLY A 445 -12.60 14.20 -31.13
CA GLY A 445 -13.00 13.66 -29.83
C GLY A 445 -12.89 14.66 -28.67
N ASN A 446 -12.72 15.96 -28.92
CA ASN A 446 -12.71 16.97 -27.87
C ASN A 446 -14.14 17.37 -27.49
N VAL A 447 -14.39 17.58 -26.20
CA VAL A 447 -15.67 18.10 -25.69
C VAL A 447 -15.90 19.53 -26.21
N VAL A 448 -17.06 19.76 -26.84
CA VAL A 448 -17.48 21.05 -27.39
C VAL A 448 -18.47 21.76 -26.46
N SER A 449 -19.39 21.00 -25.87
CA SER A 449 -20.41 21.49 -24.94
C SER A 449 -20.97 20.34 -24.11
N GLY A 450 -21.69 20.62 -23.03
CA GLY A 450 -22.27 19.59 -22.17
C GLY A 450 -21.24 18.91 -21.28
N TYR A 451 -21.66 17.95 -20.47
CA TYR A 451 -20.84 17.26 -19.48
C TYR A 451 -20.63 15.80 -19.83
N GLU A 452 -19.40 15.33 -19.65
CA GLU A 452 -19.10 13.91 -19.71
C GLU A 452 -19.58 13.24 -18.43
N VAL A 453 -20.20 12.07 -18.57
CA VAL A 453 -20.80 11.35 -17.44
C VAL A 453 -20.52 9.87 -17.58
N ILE A 454 -20.02 9.27 -16.52
CA ILE A 454 -19.78 7.83 -16.39
C ILE A 454 -20.80 7.23 -15.42
N LYS A 455 -21.28 6.04 -15.76
CA LYS A 455 -22.09 5.17 -14.91
C LYS A 455 -21.35 3.86 -14.69
N ILE A 456 -21.25 3.45 -13.43
CA ILE A 456 -20.72 2.14 -13.05
C ILE A 456 -21.85 1.37 -12.36
N ARG A 457 -22.16 0.17 -12.84
CA ARG A 457 -23.14 -0.73 -12.23
C ARG A 457 -22.44 -1.91 -11.57
N ILE A 458 -22.79 -2.16 -10.32
CA ILE A 458 -22.42 -3.37 -9.58
C ILE A 458 -23.64 -4.25 -9.38
N ASN A 459 -23.43 -5.55 -9.19
CA ASN A 459 -24.47 -6.41 -8.62
C ASN A 459 -24.73 -5.99 -7.17
N GLU A 460 -26.00 -6.13 -6.78
CA GLU A 460 -26.49 -5.87 -5.43
C GLU A 460 -26.07 -4.50 -4.87
N VAL A 461 -25.44 -4.50 -3.70
CA VAL A 461 -25.06 -3.35 -2.89
C VAL A 461 -23.66 -3.63 -2.36
N ASP A 462 -22.77 -2.64 -2.48
CA ASP A 462 -21.44 -2.67 -1.86
C ASP A 462 -21.12 -1.26 -1.31
N PRO A 463 -21.06 -1.05 0.01
CA PRO A 463 -20.78 0.25 0.60
C PRO A 463 -19.35 0.74 0.34
N LYS A 464 -18.42 -0.16 -0.01
CA LYS A 464 -17.03 0.17 -0.34
C LYS A 464 -16.90 0.67 -1.79
N ALA A 465 -17.81 0.25 -2.67
CA ALA A 465 -17.71 0.52 -4.11
C ALA A 465 -17.52 2.01 -4.41
N VAL A 466 -18.22 2.91 -3.71
CA VAL A 466 -18.05 4.36 -3.90
C VAL A 466 -16.62 4.84 -3.64
N TYR A 467 -15.96 4.32 -2.60
CA TYR A 467 -14.56 4.65 -2.29
C TYR A 467 -13.60 4.05 -3.32
N ASN A 468 -13.88 2.84 -3.81
CA ASN A 468 -13.12 2.23 -4.91
C ASN A 468 -13.27 3.03 -6.23
N PHE A 469 -14.43 3.62 -6.47
CA PHE A 469 -14.71 4.46 -7.65
C PHE A 469 -14.24 5.92 -7.47
N SER A 470 -13.77 6.27 -6.28
CA SER A 470 -13.21 7.60 -5.97
C SER A 470 -11.77 7.77 -6.46
N ILE A 471 -11.44 7.21 -7.62
CA ILE A 471 -10.09 7.22 -8.19
C ILE A 471 -9.55 8.64 -8.36
N SER A 472 -8.22 8.79 -8.43
CA SER A 472 -7.59 9.97 -9.00
C SER A 472 -7.30 9.73 -10.48
N PRO A 473 -8.02 10.35 -11.43
CA PRO A 473 -7.77 10.14 -12.85
C PRO A 473 -6.35 10.59 -13.23
N MET A 474 -5.59 9.70 -13.85
CA MET A 474 -4.20 9.94 -14.25
C MET A 474 -4.11 10.24 -15.75
N PRO A 475 -3.20 11.13 -16.17
CA PRO A 475 -3.07 11.54 -17.56
C PRO A 475 -2.63 10.37 -18.45
N MET A 476 -3.52 9.89 -19.31
CA MET A 476 -3.26 8.73 -20.15
C MET A 476 -2.05 8.96 -21.08
N HIS A 477 -1.82 10.18 -21.55
CA HIS A 477 -0.67 10.51 -22.41
C HIS A 477 0.69 10.45 -21.70
N ILE A 478 0.71 10.34 -20.37
CA ILE A 478 1.95 10.15 -19.59
C ILE A 478 2.12 8.66 -19.23
N TYR A 479 1.04 8.00 -18.84
CA TYR A 479 1.08 6.65 -18.27
C TYR A 479 0.78 5.51 -19.26
N SER A 480 0.45 5.84 -20.52
CA SER A 480 0.21 4.87 -21.59
C SER A 480 1.28 4.97 -22.69
N GLN A 481 1.38 3.94 -23.52
CA GLN A 481 2.29 3.92 -24.67
C GLN A 481 1.61 4.50 -25.93
N GLN A 482 2.41 4.98 -26.88
CA GLN A 482 1.89 5.69 -28.06
C GLN A 482 0.94 4.83 -28.92
N GLU A 483 1.16 3.52 -28.98
CA GLU A 483 0.27 2.59 -29.68
C GLU A 483 -1.13 2.60 -29.06
N GLN A 484 -1.24 2.33 -27.76
CA GLN A 484 -2.54 2.34 -27.05
C GLN A 484 -3.18 3.73 -27.03
N ILE A 485 -2.38 4.80 -27.03
CA ILE A 485 -2.88 6.18 -27.16
C ILE A 485 -3.55 6.41 -28.51
N ASN A 486 -2.99 5.88 -29.59
CA ASN A 486 -3.51 6.06 -30.95
C ASN A 486 -4.76 5.20 -31.21
N GLU A 487 -4.84 4.02 -30.57
CA GLU A 487 -5.97 3.10 -30.71
C GLU A 487 -7.19 3.49 -29.87
N TRP A 488 -7.02 4.39 -28.90
CA TRP A 488 -8.10 4.79 -27.98
C TRP A 488 -9.37 5.23 -28.71
N ASP A 489 -10.50 4.60 -28.33
CA ASP A 489 -11.84 4.92 -28.84
C ASP A 489 -12.88 5.11 -27.71
N GLY A 490 -12.52 4.74 -26.47
CA GLY A 490 -13.38 4.74 -25.30
C GLY A 490 -14.53 3.73 -25.36
N LEU A 491 -14.43 2.71 -26.22
CA LEU A 491 -15.44 1.67 -26.46
C LEU A 491 -14.85 0.26 -26.33
N THR A 492 -13.68 0.03 -26.94
CA THR A 492 -12.94 -1.24 -26.93
C THR A 492 -11.48 -1.06 -26.58
N ASN A 493 -10.94 0.15 -26.82
CA ASN A 493 -9.56 0.52 -26.54
C ASN A 493 -9.53 1.68 -25.53
N PHE A 494 -8.95 1.40 -24.37
CA PHE A 494 -8.98 2.29 -23.20
C PHE A 494 -7.61 2.85 -22.82
N GLY A 495 -6.60 2.74 -23.69
CA GLY A 495 -5.23 3.17 -23.39
C GLY A 495 -4.43 2.15 -22.56
N VAL A 496 -4.93 0.93 -22.38
CA VAL A 496 -4.29 -0.15 -21.64
C VAL A 496 -4.02 -1.31 -22.58
N LYS A 497 -2.84 -1.92 -22.49
CA LYS A 497 -2.58 -3.20 -23.15
C LYS A 497 -3.04 -4.33 -22.22
N MET A 498 -4.25 -4.84 -22.48
CA MET A 498 -4.95 -5.74 -21.57
C MET A 498 -4.11 -6.97 -21.19
N GLY A 499 -3.97 -7.22 -19.88
CA GLY A 499 -3.32 -8.40 -19.33
C GLY A 499 -1.81 -8.49 -19.59
N ASP A 500 -1.17 -7.41 -20.05
CA ASP A 500 0.25 -7.39 -20.39
C ASP A 500 1.11 -6.92 -19.19
N VAL A 501 1.86 -7.85 -18.63
CA VAL A 501 2.76 -7.59 -17.48
C VAL A 501 3.86 -6.56 -17.78
N ASN A 502 4.33 -6.48 -19.03
CA ASN A 502 5.37 -5.54 -19.43
C ASN A 502 4.83 -4.12 -19.53
N PHE A 503 3.58 -3.95 -19.99
CA PHE A 503 2.89 -2.66 -19.96
C PHE A 503 2.82 -2.11 -18.54
N MET A 504 2.45 -2.92 -17.56
CA MET A 504 2.40 -2.52 -16.14
C MET A 504 3.79 -2.23 -15.57
N ALA A 505 4.79 -3.06 -15.91
CA ALA A 505 6.17 -2.86 -15.49
C ALA A 505 6.77 -1.55 -16.06
N ASP A 506 6.48 -1.22 -17.31
CA ASP A 506 6.91 0.03 -17.94
C ASP A 506 6.24 1.24 -17.31
N MET A 507 4.93 1.17 -17.05
CA MET A 507 4.21 2.23 -16.36
C MET A 507 4.76 2.47 -14.95
N ARG A 508 5.15 1.41 -14.23
CA ARG A 508 5.75 1.51 -12.88
C ARG A 508 7.09 2.27 -12.87
N LYS A 509 7.83 2.30 -13.98
CA LYS A 509 9.10 3.05 -14.10
C LYS A 509 8.90 4.58 -14.12
N ILE A 510 7.67 5.07 -14.28
CA ILE A 510 7.38 6.50 -14.20
C ILE A 510 7.45 6.93 -12.73
N THR A 511 8.58 7.51 -12.34
CA THR A 511 8.88 7.90 -10.94
C THR A 511 8.58 9.37 -10.63
N ILE A 512 8.24 10.18 -11.63
CA ILE A 512 7.82 11.58 -11.45
C ILE A 512 6.31 11.64 -11.67
N PRO A 513 5.51 11.87 -10.62
CA PRO A 513 4.06 11.83 -10.77
C PRO A 513 3.53 13.10 -11.44
N VAL A 514 2.48 12.93 -12.24
CA VAL A 514 1.76 14.00 -12.93
C VAL A 514 0.26 13.85 -12.65
N GLY A 515 -0.39 14.96 -12.28
CA GLY A 515 -1.83 14.98 -12.07
C GLY A 515 -2.40 16.40 -12.00
N ALA A 516 -3.66 16.50 -11.58
CA ALA A 516 -4.45 17.74 -11.48
C ALA A 516 -4.50 18.33 -10.06
N GLY A 517 -3.67 17.83 -9.14
CA GLY A 517 -3.61 18.24 -7.74
C GLY A 517 -2.99 19.63 -7.51
N VAL A 518 -2.77 19.96 -6.24
CA VAL A 518 -2.43 21.31 -5.78
C VAL A 518 -1.06 21.79 -6.29
N TYR A 519 -0.09 20.87 -6.32
CA TYR A 519 1.25 21.14 -6.79
C TYR A 519 1.65 20.20 -7.92
N GLN A 520 2.76 20.53 -8.59
CA GLN A 520 3.40 19.71 -9.60
C GLN A 520 4.88 19.50 -9.24
N ALA A 521 5.44 18.38 -9.69
CA ALA A 521 6.86 18.07 -9.47
C ALA A 521 7.77 19.15 -10.08
N SER A 522 8.86 19.46 -9.38
CA SER A 522 9.85 20.45 -9.82
C SER A 522 11.24 20.08 -9.32
N ASN A 523 12.25 20.85 -9.69
CA ASN A 523 13.57 20.74 -9.07
C ASN A 523 13.74 21.72 -7.89
N ALA A 524 14.91 21.69 -7.24
CA ALA A 524 15.23 22.59 -6.13
C ALA A 524 15.06 24.08 -6.46
N ALA A 525 15.22 24.50 -7.72
CA ALA A 525 15.02 25.88 -8.17
C ALA A 525 13.54 26.25 -8.39
N GLY A 526 12.63 25.29 -8.32
CA GLY A 526 11.21 25.45 -8.66
C GLY A 526 10.95 25.47 -10.17
N THR A 527 11.88 24.98 -10.98
CA THR A 527 11.70 24.89 -12.43
C THR A 527 10.94 23.61 -12.76
N VAL A 528 9.88 23.74 -13.56
CA VAL A 528 9.19 22.61 -14.21
C VAL A 528 9.86 22.39 -15.55
N THR A 529 10.50 21.24 -15.73
CA THR A 529 11.13 20.86 -17.01
C THR A 529 10.28 19.87 -17.80
N GLY A 530 9.05 19.59 -17.33
CA GLY A 530 8.15 18.61 -17.95
C GLY A 530 8.81 17.24 -18.03
N SER A 531 8.71 16.59 -19.20
CA SER A 531 9.36 15.31 -19.48
C SER A 531 10.89 15.32 -19.38
N ALA A 532 11.53 16.49 -19.29
CA ALA A 532 12.97 16.61 -19.09
C ALA A 532 13.38 16.71 -17.60
N LEU A 533 12.43 16.70 -16.66
CA LEU A 533 12.75 16.59 -15.23
C LEU A 533 13.27 15.19 -14.94
N LYS A 534 14.40 15.11 -14.24
CA LYS A 534 14.96 13.83 -13.80
C LYS A 534 14.58 13.54 -12.37
N TYR A 535 14.49 12.25 -12.05
CA TYR A 535 14.18 11.80 -10.69
C TYR A 535 15.17 12.36 -9.65
N GLU A 536 16.47 12.38 -9.96
CA GLU A 536 17.54 12.93 -9.11
C GLU A 536 17.42 14.46 -8.85
N ASP A 537 16.74 15.19 -9.74
CA ASP A 537 16.47 16.62 -9.60
C ASP A 537 15.16 16.87 -8.81
N PHE A 538 14.21 15.94 -8.89
CA PHE A 538 12.95 15.97 -8.15
C PHE A 538 13.13 15.56 -6.69
N TYR A 539 13.87 14.46 -6.45
CA TYR A 539 14.27 13.97 -5.14
C TYR A 539 15.78 14.09 -4.99
N THR A 540 16.25 15.22 -4.44
CA THR A 540 17.67 15.52 -4.28
C THR A 540 18.07 15.53 -2.81
N GLY A 541 19.02 14.66 -2.44
CA GLY A 541 19.52 14.55 -1.07
C GLY A 541 18.41 14.13 -0.10
N SER A 542 17.92 15.07 0.70
CA SER A 542 16.84 14.85 1.67
C SER A 542 15.60 15.68 1.33
N SER A 543 15.32 15.93 0.06
CA SER A 543 14.22 16.83 -0.33
C SER A 543 13.50 16.43 -1.60
N VAL A 544 12.16 16.44 -1.56
CA VAL A 544 11.26 16.20 -2.70
C VAL A 544 10.55 17.49 -3.07
N TYR A 545 10.81 18.02 -4.27
CA TYR A 545 10.49 19.40 -4.63
C TYR A 545 9.24 19.58 -5.49
N PHE A 546 8.45 20.59 -5.16
CA PHE A 546 7.24 20.95 -5.88
C PHE A 546 7.11 22.46 -6.11
N VAL A 547 6.34 22.79 -7.13
CA VAL A 547 5.86 24.15 -7.40
C VAL A 547 4.36 24.12 -7.63
N ARG A 548 3.67 25.22 -7.35
CA ARG A 548 2.22 25.34 -7.53
C ARG A 548 1.81 24.85 -8.92
N ASN A 549 0.76 24.05 -8.96
CA ASN A 549 0.10 23.73 -10.22
C ASN A 549 -0.72 24.95 -10.66
N GLU A 550 -0.29 25.64 -11.71
CA GLU A 550 -0.96 26.86 -12.20
C GLU A 550 -2.41 26.61 -12.65
N TYR A 551 -2.83 25.35 -12.82
CA TYR A 551 -4.18 24.95 -13.21
C TYR A 551 -5.04 24.36 -12.09
N PHE A 552 -4.57 24.22 -10.85
CA PHE A 552 -5.35 23.63 -9.76
C PHE A 552 -6.70 24.35 -9.53
N TYR A 553 -6.74 25.68 -9.74
CA TYR A 553 -7.98 26.47 -9.62
C TYR A 553 -9.13 25.99 -10.53
N THR A 554 -8.81 25.26 -11.60
CA THR A 554 -9.80 24.74 -12.54
C THR A 554 -10.75 23.71 -11.91
N LEU A 555 -10.34 23.07 -10.80
CA LEU A 555 -11.20 22.21 -10.00
C LEU A 555 -12.36 22.96 -9.33
N PHE A 556 -12.29 24.29 -9.19
CA PHE A 556 -13.39 25.11 -8.65
C PHE A 556 -14.33 25.64 -9.75
N SER A 557 -14.62 24.79 -10.73
CA SER A 557 -15.57 25.04 -11.81
C SER A 557 -16.84 24.21 -11.64
N GLY A 558 -17.93 24.64 -12.28
CA GLY A 558 -19.15 23.85 -12.34
C GLY A 558 -20.22 24.45 -13.23
N TRP A 559 -21.48 24.15 -12.95
CA TRP A 559 -22.61 24.47 -13.84
C TRP A 559 -23.55 25.50 -13.20
N ASP A 560 -23.97 26.48 -13.99
CA ASP A 560 -25.13 27.31 -13.67
C ASP A 560 -26.34 26.84 -14.50
N PRO A 561 -27.34 26.18 -13.90
CA PRO A 561 -28.50 25.70 -14.63
C PRO A 561 -29.41 26.83 -15.12
N ALA A 562 -29.35 28.03 -14.52
CA ALA A 562 -30.19 29.15 -14.92
C ALA A 562 -29.70 29.80 -16.22
N THR A 563 -28.38 29.93 -16.37
CA THR A 563 -27.77 30.48 -17.58
C THR A 563 -27.34 29.42 -18.59
N GLN A 564 -27.32 28.15 -18.18
CA GLN A 564 -26.78 27.03 -18.95
C GLN A 564 -25.34 27.27 -19.39
N THR A 565 -24.51 27.78 -18.48
CA THR A 565 -23.09 28.05 -18.75
C THR A 565 -22.22 27.50 -17.64
N GLU A 566 -21.00 27.11 -18.01
CA GLU A 566 -20.01 26.70 -17.04
C GLU A 566 -19.45 27.91 -16.27
N ILE A 567 -19.49 27.84 -14.95
CA ILE A 567 -19.09 28.90 -14.03
C ILE A 567 -17.82 28.55 -13.27
N TYR A 568 -17.15 29.57 -12.75
CA TYR A 568 -16.13 29.40 -11.72
C TYR A 568 -16.66 29.89 -10.38
N LYS A 569 -16.21 29.24 -9.31
CA LYS A 569 -16.47 29.65 -7.93
C LYS A 569 -15.18 30.19 -7.31
N LYS A 570 -15.31 31.13 -6.38
CA LYS A 570 -14.24 31.62 -5.52
C LYS A 570 -14.71 31.62 -4.07
N ARG A 571 -13.81 31.30 -3.14
CA ARG A 571 -14.11 31.38 -1.70
C ARG A 571 -14.54 32.80 -1.30
N ASP A 572 -15.66 32.90 -0.60
CA ASP A 572 -16.17 34.14 -0.05
C ASP A 572 -15.47 34.44 1.28
N MET A 573 -14.41 35.25 1.20
CA MET A 573 -13.62 35.65 2.36
C MET A 573 -14.40 36.51 3.37
N SER A 574 -15.59 37.03 3.03
CA SER A 574 -16.45 37.74 3.99
C SER A 574 -17.17 36.80 4.96
N LYS A 575 -17.19 35.50 4.64
CA LYS A 575 -17.78 34.42 5.43
C LYS A 575 -16.73 33.36 5.76
N PRO A 576 -15.64 33.75 6.47
CA PRO A 576 -14.50 32.86 6.68
C PRO A 576 -14.91 31.57 7.39
N ASP A 577 -15.93 31.64 8.26
CA ASP A 577 -16.43 30.56 9.12
C ASP A 577 -17.52 29.68 8.48
N GLU A 578 -17.95 29.94 7.24
CA GLU A 578 -19.08 29.22 6.61
C GLU A 578 -18.69 28.35 5.40
N PHE A 579 -17.40 28.28 5.03
CA PHE A 579 -16.92 27.64 3.78
C PHE A 579 -17.79 27.99 2.56
N ALA A 580 -18.09 29.28 2.38
CA ALA A 580 -18.95 29.77 1.32
C ALA A 580 -18.17 30.07 0.04
N TYR A 581 -18.79 29.81 -1.11
CA TYR A 581 -18.24 30.11 -2.44
C TYR A 581 -19.25 30.86 -3.31
N VAL A 582 -18.74 31.81 -4.09
CA VAL A 582 -19.54 32.67 -4.97
C VAL A 582 -19.10 32.54 -6.43
N THR A 583 -20.05 32.69 -7.34
CA THR A 583 -19.76 32.71 -8.79
C THR A 583 -18.84 33.89 -9.13
N CYS A 584 -17.83 33.66 -9.96
CA CYS A 584 -16.79 34.63 -10.27
C CYS A 584 -16.25 34.47 -11.71
N SER A 585 -15.36 35.40 -12.11
CA SER A 585 -14.60 35.28 -13.36
C SER A 585 -13.49 34.23 -13.24
N GLU A 586 -12.96 33.75 -14.37
CA GLU A 586 -11.80 32.85 -14.35
C GLU A 586 -10.58 33.50 -13.66
N GLU A 587 -10.35 34.79 -13.93
CA GLU A 587 -9.23 35.51 -13.32
C GLU A 587 -9.36 35.58 -11.80
N ASP A 588 -10.58 35.77 -11.28
CA ASP A 588 -10.84 35.72 -9.85
C ASP A 588 -10.67 34.29 -9.30
N ALA A 589 -11.08 33.27 -10.05
CA ALA A 589 -10.98 31.87 -9.64
C ALA A 589 -9.54 31.41 -9.42
N LYS A 590 -8.57 31.97 -10.15
CA LYS A 590 -7.13 31.73 -9.93
C LYS A 590 -6.70 31.99 -8.49
N SER A 591 -7.43 32.82 -7.75
CA SER A 591 -7.17 33.02 -6.32
C SER A 591 -7.46 31.79 -5.44
N ASN A 592 -8.18 30.77 -5.93
CA ASN A 592 -8.32 29.48 -5.22
C ASN A 592 -7.07 28.60 -5.38
N ASN A 593 -6.13 28.97 -6.25
CA ASN A 593 -4.89 28.25 -6.40
C ASN A 593 -4.04 28.35 -5.12
N ALA A 594 -3.07 27.45 -4.97
CA ALA A 594 -2.15 27.44 -3.85
C ALA A 594 -1.54 28.82 -3.62
N LYS A 595 -1.62 29.33 -2.38
CA LYS A 595 -1.04 30.64 -2.07
C LYS A 595 0.47 30.59 -2.17
N ILE A 596 1.09 29.62 -1.50
CA ILE A 596 2.54 29.45 -1.52
C ILE A 596 2.96 28.74 -2.82
N LYS A 597 3.87 29.38 -3.55
CA LYS A 597 4.31 28.90 -4.87
C LYS A 597 5.25 27.71 -4.79
N ARG A 598 6.18 27.67 -3.83
CA ARG A 598 7.22 26.66 -3.76
C ARG A 598 7.06 25.82 -2.50
N TYR A 599 7.08 24.51 -2.66
CA TYR A 599 6.81 23.55 -1.62
C TYR A 599 7.83 22.42 -1.70
N HIS A 600 8.34 21.93 -0.58
CA HIS A 600 9.06 20.66 -0.60
C HIS A 600 8.90 19.89 0.70
N TYR A 601 8.98 18.56 0.57
CA TYR A 601 9.17 17.69 1.71
C TYR A 601 10.65 17.64 2.06
N TYR A 602 10.98 17.79 3.35
CA TYR A 602 12.30 17.52 3.90
C TYR A 602 12.28 16.12 4.53
N VAL A 603 12.91 15.16 3.84
CA VAL A 603 12.96 13.76 4.23
C VAL A 603 13.88 13.60 5.43
N ILE A 604 13.36 13.07 6.53
CA ILE A 604 14.10 12.93 7.77
C ILE A 604 13.60 11.76 8.62
N ASN A 605 14.52 11.09 9.29
CA ASN A 605 14.18 10.16 10.36
C ASN A 605 13.35 10.84 11.46
N SER A 606 12.27 10.17 11.88
CA SER A 606 11.30 10.63 12.86
C SER A 606 11.92 11.15 14.18
N MET A 607 12.98 10.50 14.67
CA MET A 607 13.67 10.90 15.92
C MET A 607 14.33 12.27 15.83
N LYS A 608 14.72 12.71 14.62
CA LYS A 608 15.35 14.01 14.39
C LYS A 608 14.36 15.09 13.95
N MET A 609 13.10 14.72 13.70
CA MET A 609 12.11 15.62 13.12
C MET A 609 11.83 16.83 14.02
N TYR A 610 11.55 16.61 15.31
CA TYR A 610 11.29 17.71 16.25
C TYR A 610 12.49 18.65 16.42
N SER A 611 13.69 18.10 16.61
CA SER A 611 14.90 18.93 16.76
C SER A 611 15.26 19.71 15.48
N SER A 612 14.99 19.14 14.30
CA SER A 612 15.22 19.81 13.01
C SER A 612 14.19 20.90 12.73
N LEU A 613 12.93 20.72 13.16
CA LEU A 613 11.91 21.76 13.17
C LEU A 613 12.35 22.93 14.06
N LEU A 614 12.80 22.66 15.30
CA LEU A 614 13.29 23.71 16.21
C LEU A 614 14.56 24.41 15.69
N ALA A 615 15.39 23.71 14.92
CA ALA A 615 16.56 24.28 14.26
C ALA A 615 16.21 25.20 13.08
N GLY A 616 14.97 25.14 12.59
CA GLY A 616 14.48 25.92 11.44
C GLY A 616 14.78 25.28 10.08
N SER A 617 15.12 23.99 10.03
CA SER A 617 15.30 23.25 8.77
C SER A 617 13.98 23.00 8.05
N MET A 618 12.86 23.06 8.77
CA MET A 618 11.50 22.91 8.25
C MET A 618 10.54 23.86 8.97
N HIS A 619 9.36 24.07 8.39
CA HIS A 619 8.34 25.00 8.90
C HIS A 619 7.15 24.28 9.56
N TYR A 620 6.85 23.07 9.11
CA TYR A 620 5.78 22.21 9.62
C TYR A 620 6.30 20.77 9.70
N ALA A 621 5.90 20.03 10.73
CA ALA A 621 6.21 18.61 10.84
C ALA A 621 5.18 17.86 11.69
N ALA A 622 5.14 16.54 11.56
CA ALA A 622 4.32 15.65 12.37
C ALA A 622 5.19 14.73 13.26
N PRO A 623 5.98 15.27 14.23
CA PRO A 623 6.83 14.44 15.08
C PRO A 623 5.99 13.51 15.97
N SER A 624 6.61 12.45 16.50
CA SER A 624 5.93 11.59 17.47
C SER A 624 5.44 12.36 18.69
N ALA A 625 4.20 12.12 19.08
CA ALA A 625 3.57 12.70 20.27
C ALA A 625 4.16 12.10 21.56
N LYS A 626 5.38 12.50 21.92
CA LYS A 626 6.06 12.13 23.17
C LYS A 626 5.88 13.21 24.23
N GLN A 627 5.86 12.80 25.50
CA GLN A 627 5.69 13.72 26.62
C GLN A 627 6.76 14.81 26.69
N ASP A 628 8.02 14.49 26.37
CA ASP A 628 9.10 15.47 26.36
C ASP A 628 8.87 16.54 25.28
N THR A 629 8.41 16.14 24.09
CA THR A 629 8.02 17.04 23.01
C THR A 629 6.87 17.95 23.44
N ILE A 630 5.81 17.38 24.02
CA ILE A 630 4.64 18.14 24.51
C ILE A 630 5.02 19.07 25.67
N ASN A 631 5.86 18.62 26.59
CA ASN A 631 6.34 19.43 27.71
C ASN A 631 7.16 20.62 27.22
N ASP A 632 8.06 20.40 26.26
CA ASP A 632 8.86 21.46 25.66
C ASP A 632 7.96 22.48 24.95
N LEU A 633 7.01 22.02 24.13
CA LEU A 633 5.99 22.86 23.48
C LEU A 633 5.14 23.67 24.49
N ASN A 634 4.83 23.12 25.66
CA ASN A 634 3.95 23.77 26.65
C ASN A 634 4.67 24.66 27.68
N THR A 635 5.95 24.39 27.97
CA THR A 635 6.65 25.03 29.10
C THR A 635 7.86 25.84 28.68
N ASN A 636 8.50 25.52 27.55
CA ASN A 636 9.67 26.25 27.08
C ASN A 636 9.25 27.57 26.43
N LYS A 637 9.54 28.68 27.13
CA LYS A 637 9.18 30.04 26.68
C LYS A 637 9.72 30.40 25.30
N LYS A 638 10.88 29.86 24.90
CA LYS A 638 11.46 30.12 23.58
C LYS A 638 10.67 29.38 22.49
N VAL A 639 10.36 28.11 22.72
CA VAL A 639 9.60 27.28 21.79
C VAL A 639 8.20 27.84 21.59
N ARG A 640 7.47 28.14 22.66
CA ARG A 640 6.11 28.72 22.62
C ARG A 640 5.97 30.04 21.86
N LYS A 641 7.08 30.79 21.78
CA LYS A 641 7.12 32.06 21.06
C LYS A 641 7.21 31.84 19.55
N GLU A 642 7.72 30.69 19.11
CA GLU A 642 8.03 30.40 17.72
C GLU A 642 7.12 29.33 17.11
N PHE A 643 6.65 28.38 17.91
CA PHE A 643 5.88 27.24 17.45
C PHE A 643 4.51 27.17 18.12
N ASP A 644 3.56 26.61 17.38
CA ASP A 644 2.29 26.12 17.89
C ASP A 644 2.08 24.67 17.47
N TYR A 645 1.09 24.02 18.07
CA TYR A 645 0.82 22.63 17.78
C TYR A 645 -0.66 22.27 17.96
N ILE A 646 -1.07 21.16 17.35
CA ILE A 646 -2.34 20.51 17.62
C ILE A 646 -2.15 18.99 17.67
N THR A 647 -2.97 18.32 18.47
CA THR A 647 -3.01 16.86 18.54
C THR A 647 -4.35 16.34 18.08
N VAL A 648 -4.35 15.24 17.35
CA VAL A 648 -5.56 14.61 16.80
C VAL A 648 -5.43 13.12 16.95
N ASP A 649 -6.52 12.41 17.20
CA ASP A 649 -6.47 10.95 17.22
C ASP A 649 -6.04 10.42 15.85
N ASN A 650 -5.11 9.46 15.85
CA ASN A 650 -4.61 8.86 14.62
C ASN A 650 -5.69 7.97 13.98
N LEU A 651 -5.90 8.04 12.66
CA LEU A 651 -6.75 7.08 11.97
C LEU A 651 -6.01 5.75 11.77
N GLY A 652 -6.03 4.92 12.81
CA GLY A 652 -5.24 3.71 12.89
C GLY A 652 -4.76 3.44 14.31
N TYR A 653 -4.22 2.24 14.55
CA TYR A 653 -3.95 1.75 15.89
C TYR A 653 -2.74 0.81 15.95
N GLY A 654 -2.12 0.70 17.13
CA GLY A 654 -1.04 -0.25 17.38
C GLY A 654 -1.58 -1.65 17.69
N TYR A 655 -0.84 -2.68 17.31
CA TYR A 655 -1.15 -4.06 17.63
C TYR A 655 0.11 -4.91 17.88
N ILE A 656 -0.07 -6.05 18.54
CA ILE A 656 0.89 -7.15 18.58
C ILE A 656 0.33 -8.29 17.73
N GLY A 657 1.03 -8.70 16.69
CA GLY A 657 0.65 -9.81 15.84
C GLY A 657 1.28 -11.13 16.30
N ILE A 658 0.58 -12.23 16.10
CA ILE A 658 1.02 -13.60 16.39
C ILE A 658 0.69 -14.47 15.17
N ASN A 659 1.71 -15.02 14.53
CA ASN A 659 1.53 -15.80 13.32
C ASN A 659 1.19 -17.26 13.65
N ALA A 660 -0.05 -17.66 13.40
CA ALA A 660 -0.51 -19.03 13.67
C ALA A 660 0.15 -20.08 12.74
N GLY A 661 0.73 -19.69 11.60
CA GLY A 661 1.45 -20.58 10.70
C GLY A 661 2.89 -20.89 11.14
N GLN A 662 3.40 -20.19 12.15
CA GLN A 662 4.79 -20.35 12.61
C GLN A 662 4.90 -21.45 13.68
N LYS A 663 6.03 -22.17 13.64
CA LYS A 663 6.33 -23.24 14.60
C LYS A 663 6.33 -22.72 16.04
N GLY A 664 5.65 -23.45 16.91
CA GLY A 664 5.43 -23.10 18.31
C GLY A 664 4.22 -22.19 18.55
N LEU A 665 3.52 -21.75 17.50
CA LEU A 665 2.35 -20.87 17.58
C LEU A 665 1.11 -21.46 16.91
N GLU A 666 1.19 -22.68 16.37
CA GLU A 666 0.09 -23.32 15.65
C GLU A 666 -1.13 -23.58 16.54
N ASN A 667 -0.91 -23.93 17.81
CA ASN A 667 -2.01 -24.14 18.76
C ASN A 667 -2.49 -22.81 19.39
N VAL A 668 -3.80 -22.55 19.31
CA VAL A 668 -4.43 -21.33 19.81
C VAL A 668 -4.16 -21.07 21.30
N HIS A 669 -4.06 -22.10 22.13
CA HIS A 669 -3.83 -21.92 23.56
C HIS A 669 -2.44 -21.36 23.87
N VAL A 670 -1.42 -21.66 23.04
CA VAL A 670 -0.11 -20.98 23.17
C VAL A 670 -0.24 -19.49 22.86
N ARG A 671 -1.02 -19.11 21.85
CA ARG A 671 -1.26 -17.70 21.49
C ARG A 671 -2.04 -16.97 22.61
N ARG A 672 -3.05 -17.62 23.19
CA ARG A 672 -3.83 -17.09 24.33
C ARG A 672 -2.99 -16.94 25.60
N ALA A 673 -2.07 -17.89 25.85
CA ALA A 673 -1.10 -17.78 26.93
C ALA A 673 -0.19 -16.55 26.77
N ILE A 674 0.28 -16.28 25.54
CA ILE A 674 1.03 -15.06 25.21
C ILE A 674 0.15 -13.82 25.44
N ALA A 675 -1.11 -13.82 24.97
CA ALA A 675 -2.01 -12.68 25.17
C ALA A 675 -2.25 -12.35 26.65
N HIS A 676 -2.44 -13.35 27.51
CA HIS A 676 -2.53 -13.14 28.96
C HIS A 676 -1.23 -12.64 29.61
N ALA A 677 -0.07 -12.78 28.96
CA ALA A 677 1.20 -12.24 29.43
C ALA A 677 1.41 -10.76 29.07
N ILE A 678 0.59 -10.21 28.17
CA ILE A 678 0.69 -8.81 27.69
C ILE A 678 -0.06 -7.86 28.63
N ASP A 679 0.67 -6.93 29.25
CA ASP A 679 0.09 -5.84 30.04
C ASP A 679 -0.09 -4.59 29.17
N LEU A 680 -1.33 -4.34 28.73
CA LEU A 680 -1.65 -3.20 27.87
C LEU A 680 -1.38 -1.85 28.55
N ASP A 681 -1.49 -1.76 29.88
CA ASP A 681 -1.29 -0.50 30.61
C ASP A 681 0.15 0.05 30.41
N LEU A 682 1.12 -0.81 30.09
CA LEU A 682 2.50 -0.41 29.81
C LEU A 682 2.65 0.46 28.56
N PHE A 683 1.73 0.36 27.59
CA PHE A 683 1.73 1.26 26.42
C PHE A 683 1.46 2.71 26.82
N LEU A 684 0.60 2.94 27.82
CA LEU A 684 0.29 4.29 28.32
C LEU A 684 1.47 4.93 29.04
N ASN A 685 2.38 4.13 29.60
CA ASN A 685 3.62 4.64 30.21
C ASN A 685 4.56 5.25 29.15
N TYR A 686 4.52 4.75 27.92
CA TYR A 686 5.25 5.32 26.80
C TYR A 686 4.62 6.62 26.29
N TYR A 687 3.28 6.73 26.40
CA TYR A 687 2.49 7.90 25.98
C TYR A 687 1.78 8.59 27.17
N PRO A 688 2.52 9.12 28.17
CA PRO A 688 1.87 9.71 29.33
C PRO A 688 1.13 11.01 28.97
N GLY A 689 0.24 11.45 29.85
CA GLY A 689 -0.51 12.69 29.66
C GLY A 689 -1.73 12.60 28.72
N GLY A 690 -2.21 11.39 28.42
CA GLY A 690 -3.39 11.18 27.56
C GLY A 690 -3.10 11.26 26.06
N LEU A 691 -1.86 10.98 25.66
CA LEU A 691 -1.43 10.95 24.25
C LEU A 691 -1.74 9.62 23.56
N ALA A 692 -2.23 8.63 24.31
CA ALA A 692 -2.83 7.42 23.80
C ALA A 692 -3.91 6.91 24.75
N SER A 693 -4.80 6.08 24.22
CA SER A 693 -5.76 5.27 24.98
C SER A 693 -5.63 3.80 24.57
N ILE A 694 -6.02 2.89 25.47
CA ILE A 694 -6.05 1.45 25.13
C ILE A 694 -7.22 1.17 24.19
N ILE A 695 -7.02 0.23 23.28
CA ILE A 695 -8.09 -0.36 22.46
C ILE A 695 -8.18 -1.86 22.74
N TYR A 696 -9.36 -2.44 22.50
CA TYR A 696 -9.67 -3.81 22.91
C TYR A 696 -10.13 -4.71 21.76
N ARG A 697 -10.33 -4.16 20.56
CA ARG A 697 -10.66 -4.88 19.32
C ARG A 697 -9.82 -4.34 18.16
N GLY A 698 -9.60 -5.18 17.14
CA GLY A 698 -8.78 -4.90 15.95
C GLY A 698 -9.40 -3.86 15.02
N MET A 699 -9.67 -2.67 15.53
CA MET A 699 -10.18 -1.54 14.75
C MET A 699 -9.81 -0.24 15.45
N SER A 700 -9.61 0.84 14.68
CA SER A 700 -9.36 2.16 15.27
C SER A 700 -10.58 2.64 16.05
N SER A 701 -10.39 3.19 17.24
CA SER A 701 -11.50 3.67 18.07
C SER A 701 -12.12 4.98 17.57
N VAL A 702 -11.57 5.59 16.52
CA VAL A 702 -12.19 6.72 15.81
C VAL A 702 -13.13 6.27 14.69
N SER A 703 -13.13 4.97 14.36
CA SER A 703 -14.06 4.39 13.39
C SER A 703 -15.49 4.45 13.91
N TRP A 704 -16.44 4.73 13.02
CA TRP A 704 -17.87 4.66 13.33
C TRP A 704 -18.33 3.24 13.69
N ALA A 705 -17.55 2.21 13.35
CA ALA A 705 -17.86 0.80 13.61
C ALA A 705 -17.15 0.23 14.85
N TYR A 706 -16.34 1.01 15.58
CA TYR A 706 -15.66 0.48 16.76
C TYR A 706 -16.68 0.19 17.89
N PRO A 707 -16.67 -1.02 18.51
CA PRO A 707 -17.66 -1.37 19.53
C PRO A 707 -17.57 -0.47 20.77
N GLU A 708 -18.72 0.02 21.24
CA GLU A 708 -18.81 0.88 22.43
C GLU A 708 -18.83 0.07 23.74
N GLY A 709 -18.47 0.71 24.86
CA GLY A 709 -18.64 0.13 26.20
C GLY A 709 -17.59 -0.91 26.63
N LEU A 710 -16.59 -1.17 25.80
CA LEU A 710 -15.47 -2.07 26.14
C LEU A 710 -14.60 -1.48 27.26
N THR A 711 -14.27 -2.30 28.27
CA THR A 711 -13.50 -1.87 29.46
C THR A 711 -12.29 -2.75 29.77
N GLU A 712 -12.12 -3.87 29.07
CA GLU A 712 -10.98 -4.77 29.23
C GLU A 712 -10.66 -5.50 27.91
N ALA A 713 -9.43 -6.03 27.82
CA ALA A 713 -9.00 -6.84 26.68
C ALA A 713 -9.73 -8.19 26.65
N TYR A 714 -9.91 -8.77 25.46
CA TYR A 714 -10.56 -10.08 25.31
C TYR A 714 -9.86 -11.19 26.11
N TYR A 715 -8.53 -11.14 26.16
CA TYR A 715 -7.70 -11.94 27.06
C TYR A 715 -7.03 -11.01 28.09
N PRO A 716 -7.66 -10.74 29.25
CA PRO A 716 -7.14 -9.76 30.19
C PRO A 716 -5.81 -10.20 30.80
N TYR A 717 -4.85 -9.27 30.91
CA TYR A 717 -3.55 -9.50 31.53
C TYR A 717 -3.65 -10.28 32.85
N ASP A 718 -2.80 -11.28 33.02
CA ASP A 718 -2.76 -12.10 34.22
C ASP A 718 -2.00 -11.41 35.35
N LYS A 719 -2.77 -10.63 36.13
CA LYS A 719 -2.29 -9.95 37.34
C LYS A 719 -2.11 -10.89 38.55
N THR A 720 -2.43 -12.18 38.44
CA THR A 720 -2.26 -13.13 39.56
C THR A 720 -0.78 -13.38 39.84
N GLU A 721 -0.45 -13.69 41.09
CA GLU A 721 0.91 -14.06 41.50
C GLU A 721 1.33 -15.39 40.87
N THR A 722 0.37 -16.32 40.70
CA THR A 722 0.61 -17.67 40.18
C THR A 722 0.50 -17.78 38.66
N LYS A 723 0.20 -16.69 37.96
CA LYS A 723 -0.02 -16.68 36.50
C LYS A 723 -1.00 -17.76 36.02
N SER A 724 -2.09 -17.93 36.77
CA SER A 724 -3.02 -19.06 36.61
C SER A 724 -3.75 -19.08 35.27
N LYS A 725 -4.03 -17.93 34.65
CA LYS A 725 -4.67 -17.88 33.32
C LYS A 725 -3.71 -18.38 32.24
N ILE A 726 -2.46 -17.90 32.27
CA ILE A 726 -1.41 -18.34 31.35
C ILE A 726 -1.18 -19.85 31.50
N LYS A 727 -1.06 -20.34 32.74
CA LYS A 727 -0.92 -21.76 33.03
C LYS A 727 -2.09 -22.59 32.48
N SER A 728 -3.32 -22.12 32.66
CA SER A 728 -4.52 -22.84 32.21
C SER A 728 -4.52 -23.04 30.70
N GLU A 729 -4.12 -22.02 29.92
CA GLU A 729 -3.99 -22.14 28.48
C GLU A 729 -2.87 -23.12 28.09
N LEU A 730 -1.69 -23.04 28.71
CA LEU A 730 -0.61 -23.98 28.43
C LEU A 730 -0.98 -25.44 28.78
N ASP A 731 -1.76 -25.66 29.85
CA ASP A 731 -2.31 -26.98 30.20
C ASP A 731 -3.29 -27.51 29.13
N LEU A 732 -4.08 -26.64 28.49
CA LEU A 732 -4.94 -27.01 27.36
C LEU A 732 -4.11 -27.39 26.12
N ALA A 733 -3.03 -26.67 25.83
CA ALA A 733 -2.09 -27.07 24.77
C ALA A 733 -1.45 -28.45 25.02
N VAL A 734 -1.25 -28.84 26.30
CA VAL A 734 -0.84 -30.20 26.66
C VAL A 734 -1.97 -31.21 26.44
N ALA A 735 -3.21 -30.87 26.80
CA ALA A 735 -4.38 -31.73 26.58
C ALA A 735 -4.64 -32.00 25.08
N ASP A 736 -4.31 -31.04 24.22
CA ASP A 736 -4.33 -31.18 22.76
C ASP A 736 -3.19 -32.04 22.21
N ASN A 737 -2.27 -32.50 23.07
CA ASN A 737 -1.02 -33.20 22.71
C ASN A 737 -0.05 -32.34 21.88
N TYR A 738 -0.19 -31.02 21.93
CA TYR A 738 0.67 -30.09 21.21
C TYR A 738 1.94 -29.74 22.01
N LEU A 739 1.79 -29.54 23.33
CA LEU A 739 2.91 -29.43 24.26
C LEU A 739 3.03 -30.66 25.15
N THR A 740 4.21 -30.85 25.74
CA THR A 740 4.40 -31.71 26.91
C THR A 740 4.83 -30.86 28.10
N THR A 741 4.73 -31.40 29.32
CA THR A 741 5.08 -30.66 30.54
C THR A 741 5.78 -31.53 31.57
N ASP A 742 6.66 -30.91 32.36
CA ASP A 742 7.23 -31.45 33.59
C ASP A 742 7.07 -30.39 34.71
N GLY A 743 6.11 -30.61 35.60
CA GLY A 743 5.70 -29.61 36.58
C GLY A 743 5.10 -28.38 35.92
N ASP A 744 5.69 -27.21 36.15
CA ASP A 744 5.29 -25.95 35.53
C ASP A 744 6.15 -25.60 34.30
N THR A 745 7.01 -26.51 33.82
CA THR A 745 7.85 -26.30 32.64
C THR A 745 7.21 -26.94 31.41
N TYR A 746 7.07 -26.18 30.31
CA TYR A 746 6.41 -26.65 29.08
C TYR A 746 7.39 -26.81 27.93
N TYR A 747 7.17 -27.85 27.11
CA TYR A 747 8.07 -28.26 26.03
C TYR A 747 7.33 -28.43 24.71
N TYR A 748 7.91 -27.91 23.63
CA TYR A 748 7.51 -28.14 22.25
C TYR A 748 8.53 -29.07 21.58
N GLY A 749 8.10 -30.24 21.11
CA GLY A 749 9.00 -31.23 20.52
C GLY A 749 10.12 -31.72 21.45
N GLY A 750 9.86 -31.74 22.77
CA GLY A 750 10.83 -32.15 23.79
C GLY A 750 11.89 -31.10 24.14
N LYS A 751 11.76 -29.86 23.67
CA LYS A 751 12.63 -28.72 24.01
C LYS A 751 11.80 -27.56 24.57
N PRO A 752 12.39 -26.65 25.37
CA PRO A 752 11.73 -25.39 25.73
C PRO A 752 11.13 -24.71 24.51
N LEU A 753 9.91 -24.16 24.65
CA LEU A 753 9.25 -23.42 23.57
C LEU A 753 10.08 -22.17 23.24
N LYS A 754 10.71 -22.18 22.06
CA LYS A 754 11.58 -21.09 21.61
C LYS A 754 10.87 -20.16 20.64
N LEU A 755 10.76 -18.88 21.00
CA LEU A 755 10.08 -17.85 20.20
C LEU A 755 10.89 -16.55 20.13
N THR A 756 10.69 -15.79 19.06
CA THR A 756 11.23 -14.44 18.88
C THR A 756 10.10 -13.42 18.85
N PHE A 757 10.12 -12.47 19.78
CA PHE A 757 9.25 -11.30 19.81
C PHE A 757 9.99 -10.12 19.16
N THR A 758 9.42 -9.59 18.08
CA THR A 758 10.10 -8.65 17.19
C THR A 758 9.58 -7.23 17.37
N ILE A 759 10.49 -6.29 17.56
CA ILE A 759 10.24 -4.85 17.54
C ILE A 759 10.70 -4.32 16.19
N SER A 760 9.78 -3.74 15.42
CA SER A 760 10.13 -3.14 14.14
C SER A 760 11.04 -1.92 14.32
N GLY A 761 12.14 -1.87 13.56
CA GLY A 761 13.14 -0.80 13.61
C GLY A 761 14.46 -1.23 14.28
N ASP A 762 15.40 -0.28 14.41
CA ASP A 762 16.75 -0.50 14.92
C ASP A 762 16.94 -0.08 16.39
N THR A 763 15.86 0.30 17.07
CA THR A 763 15.89 0.89 18.41
C THR A 763 14.90 0.23 19.36
N GLN A 764 15.30 0.15 20.64
CA GLN A 764 14.43 -0.29 21.73
C GLN A 764 13.48 0.84 22.20
N ASP A 765 13.67 2.08 21.75
CA ASP A 765 12.76 3.20 21.99
C ASP A 765 11.48 3.03 21.15
N HIS A 766 10.68 2.05 21.54
CA HIS A 766 9.46 1.64 20.86
C HIS A 766 8.35 1.37 21.91
N PRO A 767 7.09 1.78 21.65
CA PRO A 767 5.99 1.65 22.60
C PRO A 767 5.75 0.20 23.07
N ALA A 768 6.07 -0.79 22.23
CA ALA A 768 5.88 -2.21 22.55
C ALA A 768 7.09 -2.90 23.20
N TYR A 769 8.29 -2.27 23.26
CA TYR A 769 9.50 -2.97 23.71
C TYR A 769 9.35 -3.49 25.14
N GLN A 770 9.00 -2.61 26.08
CA GLN A 770 8.85 -3.00 27.49
C GLN A 770 7.70 -3.99 27.69
N VAL A 771 6.64 -3.89 26.89
CA VAL A 771 5.48 -4.78 26.93
C VAL A 771 5.89 -6.20 26.57
N LEU A 772 6.52 -6.37 25.40
CA LEU A 772 6.97 -7.68 24.92
C LEU A 772 8.09 -8.26 25.79
N TYR A 773 9.00 -7.41 26.29
CA TYR A 773 10.05 -7.83 27.22
C TYR A 773 9.45 -8.40 28.52
N ASN A 774 8.49 -7.70 29.12
CA ASN A 774 7.83 -8.17 30.34
C ASN A 774 7.05 -9.47 30.11
N ALA A 775 6.38 -9.61 28.96
CA ALA A 775 5.67 -10.83 28.62
C ALA A 775 6.63 -12.02 28.44
N ALA A 776 7.75 -11.82 27.73
CA ALA A 776 8.80 -12.82 27.58
C ALA A 776 9.37 -13.25 28.94
N GLU A 777 9.67 -12.30 29.84
CA GLU A 777 10.15 -12.60 31.19
C GLU A 777 9.12 -13.39 32.01
N ILE A 778 7.84 -13.07 31.92
CA ILE A 778 6.79 -13.83 32.62
C ILE A 778 6.77 -15.27 32.11
N LEU A 779 6.81 -15.46 30.79
CA LEU A 779 6.76 -16.78 30.17
C LEU A 779 8.00 -17.61 30.50
N ASN A 780 9.19 -17.02 30.35
CA ASN A 780 10.46 -17.70 30.61
C ASN A 780 10.61 -18.09 32.08
N ASN A 781 10.36 -17.17 33.00
CA ASN A 781 10.64 -17.39 34.43
C ASN A 781 9.62 -18.30 35.13
N ASN A 782 8.38 -18.38 34.62
CA ASN A 782 7.31 -19.15 35.27
C ASN A 782 7.00 -20.47 34.53
N PHE A 783 7.25 -20.54 33.23
CA PHE A 783 6.81 -21.67 32.39
C PHE A 783 7.94 -22.37 31.62
N GLY A 784 9.19 -21.93 31.81
CA GLY A 784 10.37 -22.58 31.25
C GLY A 784 10.49 -22.51 29.73
N THR A 785 9.97 -21.44 29.14
CA THR A 785 10.12 -21.11 27.72
C THR A 785 11.49 -20.46 27.41
N ASP A 786 11.83 -20.34 26.12
CA ASP A 786 13.02 -19.65 25.60
C ASP A 786 12.60 -18.53 24.64
N ILE A 787 12.01 -17.46 25.18
CA ILE A 787 11.50 -16.33 24.40
C ILE A 787 12.50 -15.18 24.44
N THR A 788 12.85 -14.67 23.27
CA THR A 788 13.76 -13.54 23.10
C THR A 788 13.05 -12.34 22.50
N VAL A 789 13.38 -11.12 22.95
CA VAL A 789 12.87 -9.87 22.38
C VAL A 789 13.99 -9.15 21.65
N LYS A 790 13.79 -8.82 20.38
CA LYS A 790 14.82 -8.15 19.55
C LYS A 790 14.23 -7.08 18.63
N THR A 791 15.07 -6.11 18.29
CA THR A 791 14.80 -5.10 17.26
C THR A 791 15.20 -5.65 15.90
N ASP A 792 14.45 -5.31 14.86
CA ASP A 792 14.72 -5.75 13.48
C ASP A 792 14.35 -4.65 12.48
N ILE A 793 15.37 -4.05 11.84
CA ILE A 793 15.19 -3.00 10.84
C ILE A 793 14.47 -3.52 9.58
N SER A 794 14.52 -4.82 9.33
CA SER A 794 13.89 -5.49 8.20
C SER A 794 12.50 -6.04 8.54
N ALA A 795 11.96 -5.77 9.74
CA ALA A 795 10.68 -6.32 10.20
C ALA A 795 9.52 -6.06 9.23
N LEU A 796 9.38 -4.84 8.70
CA LEU A 796 8.30 -4.52 7.75
C LEU A 796 8.40 -5.32 6.45
N ARG A 797 9.62 -5.59 5.97
CA ARG A 797 9.85 -6.47 4.81
C ARG A 797 9.48 -7.91 5.13
N LYS A 798 9.84 -8.40 6.32
CA LYS A 798 9.50 -9.76 6.79
C LYS A 798 8.01 -9.96 7.05
N LEU A 799 7.27 -8.89 7.31
CA LEU A 799 5.80 -8.92 7.36
C LEU A 799 5.18 -9.07 5.97
N ALA A 800 5.83 -8.62 4.90
CA ALA A 800 5.30 -8.87 3.56
C ALA A 800 5.33 -10.36 3.19
N THR A 801 6.13 -11.17 3.89
CA THR A 801 6.36 -12.59 3.60
C THR A 801 5.81 -13.55 4.67
N GLY A 802 5.19 -13.03 5.74
CA GLY A 802 4.67 -13.87 6.84
C GLY A 802 5.77 -14.50 7.71
N SER A 803 6.97 -13.92 7.76
CA SER A 803 8.15 -14.56 8.35
C SER A 803 8.36 -14.29 9.84
N LEU A 804 7.58 -13.41 10.46
CA LEU A 804 7.70 -13.10 11.90
C LEU A 804 6.80 -14.01 12.75
N GLN A 805 7.28 -14.41 13.93
CA GLN A 805 6.52 -15.22 14.90
C GLN A 805 5.56 -14.35 15.73
N VAL A 806 6.12 -13.42 16.49
CA VAL A 806 5.38 -12.39 17.24
C VAL A 806 6.03 -11.05 16.95
N TRP A 807 5.24 -10.02 16.68
CA TRP A 807 5.77 -8.70 16.34
C TRP A 807 4.88 -7.57 16.84
N ALA A 808 5.45 -6.37 16.98
CA ALA A 808 4.69 -5.15 17.18
C ALA A 808 4.68 -4.30 15.91
N ALA A 809 3.49 -3.82 15.52
CA ALA A 809 3.28 -2.94 14.38
C ALA A 809 2.05 -2.04 14.61
N ALA A 810 1.68 -1.27 13.59
CA ALA A 810 0.49 -0.43 13.62
C ALA A 810 -0.23 -0.46 12.27
N TRP A 811 -1.56 -0.44 12.31
CA TRP A 811 -2.41 -0.27 11.14
C TRP A 811 -2.70 1.21 10.90
N SER A 812 -2.75 1.61 9.62
CA SER A 812 -3.49 2.80 9.20
C SER A 812 -4.87 2.34 8.74
N SER A 813 -5.92 3.05 9.13
CA SER A 813 -7.30 2.67 8.82
C SER A 813 -7.86 3.48 7.65
N THR A 814 -8.80 2.90 6.93
CA THR A 814 -9.62 3.58 5.91
C THR A 814 -10.86 4.21 6.54
N VAL A 815 -11.55 5.08 5.79
CA VAL A 815 -12.82 5.70 6.20
C VAL A 815 -13.93 4.66 6.40
N ASP A 816 -14.07 3.76 5.43
CA ASP A 816 -14.90 2.57 5.59
C ASP A 816 -14.03 1.45 6.16
N PRO A 817 -14.31 0.94 7.37
CA PRO A 817 -13.48 -0.03 8.07
C PRO A 817 -13.73 -1.47 7.58
N ASP A 818 -13.80 -1.65 6.26
CA ASP A 818 -13.96 -2.96 5.62
C ASP A 818 -12.86 -3.93 6.07
N MET A 819 -13.29 -5.05 6.63
CA MET A 819 -12.42 -6.08 7.22
C MET A 819 -11.91 -7.09 6.18
N TYR A 820 -12.38 -7.03 4.92
CA TYR A 820 -12.08 -8.04 3.90
C TYR A 820 -10.58 -8.22 3.65
N GLN A 821 -9.88 -7.11 3.37
CA GLN A 821 -8.47 -7.16 3.01
C GLN A 821 -7.61 -7.81 4.11
N VAL A 822 -7.92 -7.54 5.38
CA VAL A 822 -7.04 -7.92 6.50
C VAL A 822 -7.34 -9.34 6.99
N TRP A 823 -8.60 -9.78 7.01
CA TRP A 823 -8.99 -11.02 7.68
C TRP A 823 -9.83 -12.01 6.85
N HIS A 824 -10.33 -11.65 5.66
CA HIS A 824 -11.13 -12.59 4.87
C HIS A 824 -10.29 -13.73 4.28
N LYS A 825 -10.85 -14.94 4.23
CA LYS A 825 -10.14 -16.15 3.76
C LYS A 825 -9.66 -16.07 2.31
N ASP A 826 -10.40 -15.34 1.47
CA ASP A 826 -10.08 -15.17 0.04
C ASP A 826 -9.22 -13.94 -0.27
N SER A 827 -8.87 -13.14 0.75
CA SER A 827 -7.98 -11.99 0.57
C SER A 827 -6.64 -12.42 0.00
N LYS A 828 -6.12 -11.63 -0.95
CA LYS A 828 -4.78 -11.81 -1.55
C LYS A 828 -3.75 -10.84 -0.98
N ALA A 829 -4.11 -10.05 0.04
CA ALA A 829 -3.19 -9.14 0.69
C ALA A 829 -2.16 -9.91 1.54
N THR A 830 -0.96 -9.36 1.66
CA THR A 830 0.12 -9.98 2.46
C THR A 830 -0.20 -10.05 3.96
N SER A 831 -1.18 -9.27 4.44
CA SER A 831 -1.65 -9.31 5.84
C SER A 831 -2.12 -10.70 6.26
N VAL A 832 -2.86 -11.43 5.41
CA VAL A 832 -3.35 -12.77 5.78
C VAL A 832 -2.22 -13.81 5.89
N TRP A 833 -1.08 -13.57 5.24
CA TRP A 833 0.11 -14.42 5.41
C TRP A 833 0.73 -14.22 6.80
N ASN A 834 0.64 -13.03 7.37
CA ASN A 834 1.08 -12.77 8.75
C ASN A 834 0.21 -13.46 9.79
N TRP A 835 -1.05 -13.74 9.47
CA TRP A 835 -1.96 -14.48 10.34
C TRP A 835 -1.82 -16.00 10.19
N GLY A 836 -0.97 -16.47 9.27
CA GLY A 836 -0.76 -17.89 9.02
C GLY A 836 -1.79 -18.55 8.11
N TYR A 837 -2.60 -17.76 7.36
CA TYR A 837 -3.67 -18.32 6.53
C TYR A 837 -3.12 -19.26 5.47
N ARG A 838 -1.91 -19.01 4.95
CA ARG A 838 -1.26 -19.90 3.97
C ARG A 838 -1.10 -21.30 4.54
N GLU A 839 -0.58 -21.43 5.76
CA GLU A 839 -0.37 -22.71 6.42
C GLU A 839 -1.69 -23.33 6.87
N ILE A 840 -2.59 -22.53 7.45
CA ILE A 840 -3.92 -22.96 7.91
C ILE A 840 -4.74 -23.55 6.76
N LEU A 841 -4.85 -22.83 5.63
CA LEU A 841 -5.63 -23.23 4.47
C LEU A 841 -4.97 -24.35 3.64
N ASN A 842 -3.65 -24.54 3.79
CA ASN A 842 -2.94 -25.68 3.19
C ASN A 842 -3.06 -27.00 3.98
N ASP A 843 -3.44 -26.98 5.27
CA ASP A 843 -3.71 -28.19 6.05
C ASP A 843 -5.00 -28.90 5.62
N SER A 844 -5.01 -29.51 4.43
CA SER A 844 -6.20 -30.08 3.78
C SER A 844 -6.94 -31.14 4.61
N ASN A 845 -6.25 -31.76 5.57
CA ASN A 845 -6.83 -32.78 6.45
C ASN A 845 -7.34 -32.21 7.78
N ALA A 846 -7.16 -30.90 8.02
CA ALA A 846 -7.52 -30.18 9.24
C ALA A 846 -6.99 -30.87 10.51
N ASN A 847 -5.78 -31.41 10.45
CA ASN A 847 -5.17 -32.14 11.58
C ASN A 847 -4.66 -31.18 12.66
N LEU A 848 -4.18 -30.00 12.26
CA LEU A 848 -3.57 -29.03 13.16
C LEU A 848 -4.43 -27.77 13.31
N PHE A 849 -5.10 -27.34 12.24
CA PHE A 849 -5.78 -26.03 12.18
C PHE A 849 -7.31 -26.10 12.04
N SER A 850 -7.95 -27.16 12.56
CA SER A 850 -9.40 -27.32 12.45
C SER A 850 -10.19 -26.22 13.15
N PHE A 851 -9.73 -25.78 14.33
CA PHE A 851 -10.32 -24.66 15.07
C PHE A 851 -10.21 -23.35 14.29
N GLU A 852 -8.99 -23.02 13.85
CA GLU A 852 -8.70 -21.80 13.11
C GLU A 852 -9.53 -21.70 11.83
N ARG A 853 -9.66 -22.79 11.07
CA ARG A 853 -10.49 -22.83 9.86
C ARG A 853 -11.95 -22.48 10.14
N GLY A 854 -12.54 -23.06 11.18
CA GLY A 854 -13.94 -22.77 11.54
C GLY A 854 -14.16 -21.31 11.95
N VAL A 855 -13.21 -20.72 12.67
CA VAL A 855 -13.25 -19.29 13.03
C VAL A 855 -13.10 -18.42 11.80
N ILE A 856 -12.17 -18.74 10.90
CA ILE A 856 -11.92 -18.00 9.65
C ILE A 856 -13.12 -18.04 8.71
N ASP A 857 -13.80 -19.18 8.59
CA ASP A 857 -15.01 -19.31 7.80
C ASP A 857 -16.14 -18.43 8.37
N THR A 858 -16.38 -18.51 9.68
CA THR A 858 -17.42 -17.70 10.36
C THR A 858 -17.12 -16.19 10.27
N LEU A 859 -15.85 -15.81 10.46
CA LEU A 859 -15.38 -14.44 10.29
C LEU A 859 -15.64 -13.95 8.86
N SER A 860 -15.31 -14.76 7.87
CA SER A 860 -15.50 -14.43 6.46
C SER A 860 -16.99 -14.23 6.14
N ASP A 861 -17.87 -15.07 6.66
CA ASP A 861 -19.33 -14.93 6.48
C ASP A 861 -19.86 -13.60 7.05
N TYR A 862 -19.42 -13.18 8.25
CA TYR A 862 -19.81 -11.87 8.80
C TYR A 862 -19.28 -10.69 7.99
N ILE A 863 -18.06 -10.81 7.47
CA ILE A 863 -17.48 -9.78 6.60
C ILE A 863 -18.34 -9.63 5.33
N GLU A 864 -18.72 -10.74 4.70
CA GLU A 864 -19.57 -10.68 3.50
C GLU A 864 -20.98 -10.17 3.82
N GLU A 865 -21.58 -10.57 4.94
CA GLU A 865 -22.89 -10.04 5.37
C GLU A 865 -22.85 -8.51 5.55
N ALA A 866 -21.83 -7.98 6.24
CA ALA A 866 -21.67 -6.54 6.45
C ALA A 866 -21.47 -5.77 5.13
N ARG A 867 -20.93 -6.41 4.10
CA ARG A 867 -20.73 -5.82 2.76
C ARG A 867 -22.02 -5.74 1.94
N THR A 868 -23.09 -6.43 2.33
CA THR A 868 -24.42 -6.32 1.67
C THR A 868 -25.29 -5.17 2.20
N MET A 869 -24.80 -4.39 3.18
CA MET A 869 -25.58 -3.37 3.87
C MET A 869 -24.99 -1.96 3.65
N LEU A 870 -25.85 -0.94 3.50
CA LEU A 870 -25.42 0.48 3.43
C LEU A 870 -25.52 1.20 4.77
N GLU A 871 -26.45 0.81 5.63
CA GLU A 871 -26.74 1.52 6.87
C GLU A 871 -25.66 1.22 7.91
N GLN A 872 -24.91 2.25 8.32
CA GLN A 872 -23.74 2.10 9.18
C GLN A 872 -24.06 1.50 10.54
N ASN A 873 -25.18 1.83 11.18
CA ASN A 873 -25.49 1.28 12.51
C ASN A 873 -25.74 -0.24 12.45
N ALA A 874 -26.41 -0.74 11.42
CA ALA A 874 -26.63 -2.16 11.19
C ALA A 874 -25.31 -2.88 10.90
N ARG A 875 -24.44 -2.29 10.07
CA ARG A 875 -23.11 -2.83 9.78
C ARG A 875 -22.23 -2.89 11.01
N ALA A 876 -22.26 -1.86 11.86
CA ALA A 876 -21.44 -1.81 13.07
C ALA A 876 -21.72 -3.00 14.00
N VAL A 877 -22.97 -3.45 14.09
CA VAL A 877 -23.34 -4.65 14.86
C VAL A 877 -22.69 -5.92 14.30
N ILE A 878 -22.63 -6.06 12.97
CA ILE A 878 -22.01 -7.23 12.32
C ILE A 878 -20.48 -7.17 12.46
N TYR A 879 -19.88 -5.98 12.30
CA TYR A 879 -18.45 -5.79 12.52
C TYR A 879 -18.04 -6.09 13.96
N GLU A 880 -18.88 -5.78 14.95
CA GLU A 880 -18.65 -6.23 16.33
C GLU A 880 -18.55 -7.76 16.41
N MET A 881 -19.47 -8.50 15.77
CA MET A 881 -19.44 -9.97 15.74
C MET A 881 -18.21 -10.52 15.00
N ALA A 882 -17.81 -9.90 13.90
CA ALA A 882 -16.59 -10.24 13.18
C ALA A 882 -15.33 -9.99 14.05
N LEU A 883 -15.26 -8.86 14.75
CA LEU A 883 -14.15 -8.54 15.65
C LEU A 883 -14.03 -9.56 16.80
N GLU A 884 -15.14 -10.12 17.30
CA GLU A 884 -15.06 -11.23 18.27
C GLU A 884 -14.40 -12.49 17.67
N GLN A 885 -14.64 -12.82 16.40
CA GLN A 885 -13.97 -13.94 15.74
C GLN A 885 -12.46 -13.68 15.54
N VAL A 886 -12.08 -12.44 15.23
CA VAL A 886 -10.65 -12.06 15.19
C VAL A 886 -9.99 -12.30 16.55
N MET A 887 -10.67 -11.94 17.65
CA MET A 887 -10.16 -12.19 18.99
C MET A 887 -10.09 -13.69 19.31
N GLU A 888 -11.08 -14.50 18.93
CA GLU A 888 -11.06 -15.97 19.11
C GLU A 888 -9.88 -16.64 18.43
N LEU A 889 -9.52 -16.18 17.22
CA LEU A 889 -8.37 -16.66 16.45
C LEU A 889 -7.03 -16.34 17.14
N CYS A 890 -7.00 -15.26 17.92
CA CYS A 890 -5.86 -14.79 18.72
C CYS A 890 -4.57 -14.60 17.90
N VAL A 891 -4.71 -14.11 16.67
CA VAL A 891 -3.59 -13.74 15.77
C VAL A 891 -3.20 -12.26 15.90
N GLU A 892 -4.05 -11.47 16.55
CA GLU A 892 -3.83 -10.05 16.78
C GLU A 892 -4.27 -9.66 18.19
N ILE A 893 -3.41 -8.93 18.89
CA ILE A 893 -3.70 -8.30 20.18
C ILE A 893 -3.73 -6.78 19.93
N PRO A 894 -4.91 -6.15 19.93
CA PRO A 894 -5.04 -4.71 19.84
C PRO A 894 -4.40 -4.04 21.06
N THR A 895 -3.70 -2.92 20.86
CA THR A 895 -2.90 -2.31 21.95
C THR A 895 -3.33 -0.90 22.31
N TYR A 896 -3.13 0.08 21.41
CA TYR A 896 -3.40 1.47 21.71
C TYR A 896 -3.83 2.29 20.49
N GLN A 897 -4.66 3.29 20.75
CA GLN A 897 -4.98 4.40 19.86
C GLN A 897 -4.11 5.59 20.27
N ARG A 898 -3.15 6.00 19.43
CA ARG A 898 -2.31 7.17 19.70
C ARG A 898 -2.89 8.45 19.10
N LYS A 899 -2.41 9.58 19.60
CA LYS A 899 -2.56 10.88 18.93
C LYS A 899 -1.41 11.13 17.94
N ASN A 900 -1.74 11.74 16.81
CA ASN A 900 -0.81 12.48 15.98
C ASN A 900 -0.52 13.84 16.61
N LEU A 901 0.70 14.33 16.44
CA LEU A 901 1.13 15.66 16.88
C LEU A 901 1.61 16.42 15.65
N TYR A 902 0.94 17.53 15.34
CA TYR A 902 1.33 18.43 14.27
C TYR A 902 1.91 19.70 14.89
N VAL A 903 3.13 20.06 14.50
CA VAL A 903 3.85 21.22 15.02
C VAL A 903 4.26 22.12 13.87
N PHE A 904 4.02 23.42 14.02
CA PHE A 904 4.31 24.39 12.99
C PHE A 904 4.92 25.68 13.56
N ASN A 905 5.76 26.32 12.76
CA ASN A 905 6.35 27.61 13.11
C ASN A 905 5.36 28.73 12.77
N LYS A 906 4.66 29.24 13.79
CA LYS A 906 3.66 30.32 13.65
C LYS A 906 4.24 31.69 13.33
N ASN A 907 5.58 31.84 13.31
CA ASN A 907 6.22 33.04 12.78
C ASN A 907 6.54 32.91 11.28
N VAL A 908 6.27 31.75 10.68
CA VAL A 908 6.44 31.49 9.26
C VAL A 908 5.09 31.25 8.62
N ILE A 909 4.33 30.28 9.13
CA ILE A 909 3.02 29.89 8.62
C ILE A 909 1.94 30.67 9.37
N ASP A 910 0.97 31.19 8.62
CA ASP A 910 -0.21 31.84 9.19
C ASP A 910 -1.17 30.78 9.75
N ALA A 911 -1.29 30.73 11.09
CA ALA A 911 -2.11 29.74 11.78
C ALA A 911 -3.58 29.80 11.37
N ASP A 912 -4.09 30.98 10.99
CA ASP A 912 -5.48 31.17 10.58
C ASP A 912 -5.78 30.53 9.20
N THR A 913 -4.73 30.11 8.49
CA THR A 913 -4.84 29.39 7.21
C THR A 913 -4.72 27.86 7.33
N LEU A 914 -4.53 27.34 8.56
CA LEU A 914 -4.44 25.91 8.87
C LEU A 914 -5.74 25.36 9.50
N LEU A 915 -5.96 24.04 9.42
CA LEU A 915 -6.97 23.38 10.26
C LEU A 915 -6.38 23.16 11.66
N THR A 916 -6.79 23.98 12.62
CA THR A 916 -6.20 24.02 13.98
C THR A 916 -7.25 24.07 15.10
N SER A 917 -8.51 23.75 14.81
CA SER A 917 -9.60 23.77 15.78
C SER A 917 -10.06 22.36 16.13
N GLU A 918 -10.27 22.07 17.42
CA GLU A 918 -10.96 20.85 17.87
C GLU A 918 -12.50 21.05 17.94
N ASP A 919 -13.01 22.28 17.77
CA ASP A 919 -14.45 22.53 17.76
C ASP A 919 -15.12 21.85 16.54
N PRO A 920 -16.09 20.93 16.77
CA PRO A 920 -16.79 20.23 15.69
C PRO A 920 -17.60 21.16 14.75
N ASN A 921 -17.89 22.39 15.16
CA ASN A 921 -18.59 23.37 14.34
C ASN A 921 -17.65 24.28 13.55
N SER A 922 -16.34 24.22 13.79
CA SER A 922 -15.37 25.06 13.08
C SER A 922 -15.14 24.59 11.64
N VAL A 923 -14.89 25.54 10.75
CA VAL A 923 -14.38 25.26 9.39
C VAL A 923 -12.87 25.07 9.34
N GLN A 924 -12.18 25.37 10.44
CA GLN A 924 -10.79 25.02 10.69
C GLN A 924 -10.70 23.73 11.51
N GLN A 925 -11.79 22.95 11.60
CA GLN A 925 -11.78 21.71 12.37
C GLN A 925 -10.73 20.76 11.81
N VAL A 926 -9.89 20.24 12.70
CA VAL A 926 -8.98 19.14 12.42
C VAL A 926 -9.63 17.83 12.88
N THR A 927 -9.50 16.76 12.12
CA THR A 927 -10.07 15.44 12.45
C THR A 927 -9.10 14.33 12.05
N PRO A 928 -9.32 13.07 12.47
CA PRO A 928 -8.50 11.95 12.01
C PRO A 928 -8.48 11.79 10.47
N TYR A 929 -9.45 12.37 9.78
CA TYR A 929 -9.60 12.35 8.32
C TYR A 929 -9.06 13.62 7.63
N GLN A 930 -8.82 14.70 8.39
CA GLN A 930 -8.36 15.98 7.87
C GLN A 930 -7.31 16.59 8.80
N ASP A 931 -6.06 16.49 8.40
CA ASP A 931 -4.92 17.10 9.10
C ASP A 931 -4.82 18.63 8.87
N PRO A 932 -3.97 19.36 9.61
CA PRO A 932 -3.83 20.81 9.45
C PRO A 932 -3.51 21.32 8.05
N MET A 933 -2.92 20.47 7.20
CA MET A 933 -2.46 20.77 5.85
C MET A 933 -3.39 20.21 4.77
N SER A 934 -4.52 19.61 5.12
CA SER A 934 -5.46 18.99 4.17
C SER A 934 -6.05 20.00 3.19
N ARG A 935 -6.03 21.30 3.54
CA ARG A 935 -6.30 22.42 2.63
C ARG A 935 -5.04 23.23 2.30
N VAL A 936 -3.95 22.55 1.92
CA VAL A 936 -2.63 23.20 1.67
C VAL A 936 -2.69 24.34 0.65
N TRP A 937 -3.68 24.34 -0.26
CA TRP A 937 -3.85 25.45 -1.21
C TRP A 937 -4.27 26.77 -0.53
N GLU A 938 -4.87 26.71 0.66
CA GLU A 938 -5.25 27.89 1.45
C GLU A 938 -4.11 28.40 2.33
N VAL A 939 -3.10 27.57 2.59
CA VAL A 939 -2.00 27.87 3.52
C VAL A 939 -1.15 29.02 3.01
N SER A 940 -0.93 29.99 3.88
CA SER A 940 -0.16 31.20 3.60
C SER A 940 0.98 31.38 4.59
N PHE A 941 2.03 32.08 4.19
CA PHE A 941 2.96 32.64 5.15
C PHE A 941 2.33 33.80 5.95
N VAL A 942 2.90 34.12 7.10
CA VAL A 942 2.48 35.28 7.92
C VAL A 942 2.71 36.61 7.19
N ASN A 943 1.93 37.63 7.57
CA ASN A 943 2.09 39.02 7.13
C ASN A 943 2.12 39.20 5.60
N GLN A 944 1.19 38.54 4.88
CA GLN A 944 0.96 38.86 3.47
C GLN A 944 0.12 40.15 3.37
N ASP A 945 0.50 41.04 2.45
CA ASP A 945 -0.23 42.28 2.12
C ASP A 945 -1.41 42.03 1.16
#